data_AF-A0A7J5UN19-F1
#
_entry.id   AF-A0A7J5UN19-F1
#
_cell.length_a   1.000
_cell.length_b   1.000
_cell.length_c   1.000
_cell.angle_alpha   90.00
_cell.angle_beta   90.00
_cell.angle_gamma   90.00
#
_symmetry.space_group_name_H-M   'P 1'
#
loop_
_entity.id
_entity.type
_entity.pdbx_description
1 polymer ?
#
loop_
_entity_poly.entity_id
_entity_poly.type
_entity_poly.pdbx_seq_one_letter_code
_entity_poly.pdbx_strand_id
1 'polypeptide(L)'
;MRGSRRRCATLGAATSTAPAGSSPPRSWSRRRFRRRSRRRDEHDVPDGGAHPHGVRPSAGRGVLRPGTRRLRERPGAHRRARHRGRAGHLRREGRACRRVRPGARRVRHRRRRRRPGPPRGRLRPAAPLGLRGRAGGVGLDGPHRRAGHHPLPAAAAPRRAAFPRPGAWPRLRPRGRRRAARAARRLLRRRRGAHRRRGALHHLPLRPGLPRLPRGHRRRVPRPRRRGPRGRRVSPAVPDPLPATDVVLLGSTGSIGTQALEVIDAAPAGTYRVRALSAGGGHLELLAEQAVTHDVEVVAVADDAPATLARLRELIADELARAGRRDGAPEIVAGPAAATEVAGSLTPAPDGDGQGPRAVVLNGITGSVGLEPTLAALRSGATLALANKESLVVGGALVRQAQRRPGQVVPVDSEHSAIAQALRSGRHEKGMTSPVVTGRSEVSRIILTASGGPFRGWSRDRLAEVTPGQALAHPTWSMGPVVTINSSTLVNKGLELIEAHLLFDVPAEDIVVVVHPQSVVHSMVEFHDGATIAQASPPDMRLPIALGLTWPARAAGVTAPCRWDEATAWTFEPLDEEIFPAVRLARHAAAASATHPAVLNAANEQCVAAFLDGRLPYLGIVAVVEEVLAAHDGLAAPTLDDVLAVEQWARRRADGLIGARSARTGQR
;
A
#
# COMPACT_ATOMS: atom_id res chain seq x y z
N MET A 1 69.23 0.22 1.89
CA MET A 1 70.64 0.31 2.33
C MET A 1 70.95 -0.79 3.35
N ARG A 2 72.22 -0.94 3.76
CA ARG A 2 72.69 -1.92 4.76
C ARG A 2 72.09 -1.62 6.16
N GLY A 3 72.00 -2.56 7.10
CA GLY A 3 72.35 -3.99 7.09
C GLY A 3 72.32 -4.60 8.50
N SER A 4 72.51 -5.93 8.61
CA SER A 4 72.39 -6.67 9.89
C SER A 4 73.70 -6.85 10.67
N ARG A 5 73.64 -6.73 12.00
CA ARG A 5 74.61 -7.20 13.03
C ARG A 5 73.85 -7.40 14.36
N ARG A 6 74.15 -8.36 15.25
CA ARG A 6 75.04 -9.54 15.23
C ARG A 6 74.59 -10.57 16.30
N ARG A 7 74.53 -11.86 15.89
CA ARG A 7 75.16 -13.07 16.48
C ARG A 7 75.15 -13.41 17.99
N CYS A 8 74.73 -14.66 18.27
CA CYS A 8 75.23 -15.65 19.28
C CYS A 8 74.99 -15.33 20.78
N ALA A 9 74.88 -16.29 21.71
CA ALA A 9 75.11 -17.76 21.74
C ALA A 9 73.93 -18.46 22.49
N THR A 10 73.43 -19.67 22.20
CA THR A 10 73.93 -21.04 22.55
C THR A 10 74.44 -21.21 23.99
N LEU A 11 74.13 -22.25 24.77
CA LEU A 11 73.52 -23.59 24.50
C LEU A 11 72.93 -24.22 25.81
N GLY A 12 72.26 -25.39 25.73
CA GLY A 12 71.72 -26.17 26.87
C GLY A 12 70.19 -26.04 27.05
N ALA A 13 69.28 -26.97 26.70
CA ALA A 13 69.31 -28.42 26.39
C ALA A 13 69.20 -29.38 27.59
N ALA A 14 67.98 -29.81 27.93
CA ALA A 14 67.66 -31.13 28.51
C ALA A 14 66.14 -31.48 28.47
N THR A 15 65.87 -32.75 28.15
CA THR A 15 64.74 -33.66 28.47
C THR A 15 63.96 -33.43 29.78
N SER A 16 62.74 -33.95 30.02
CA SER A 16 61.70 -34.70 29.24
C SER A 16 60.46 -34.95 30.15
N THR A 17 59.52 -35.81 29.71
CA THR A 17 58.44 -36.51 30.46
C THR A 17 57.16 -35.76 30.89
N ALA A 18 56.04 -36.47 30.75
CA ALA A 18 54.70 -36.19 31.31
C ALA A 18 54.40 -37.28 32.40
N PRO A 19 53.24 -37.33 33.13
CA PRO A 19 51.87 -37.37 32.57
C PRO A 19 50.78 -36.63 33.42
N ALA A 20 49.51 -36.94 33.16
CA ALA A 20 48.30 -36.21 33.57
C ALA A 20 47.87 -36.35 35.05
N GLY A 21 47.03 -35.40 35.55
CA GLY A 21 46.36 -35.55 36.86
C GLY A 21 45.48 -34.40 37.41
N SER A 22 44.26 -34.22 36.88
CA SER A 22 43.08 -33.60 37.56
C SER A 22 43.01 -32.10 37.95
N SER A 23 41.76 -31.59 37.94
CA SER A 23 41.20 -30.44 38.69
C SER A 23 41.48 -28.97 38.28
N PRO A 24 40.60 -28.00 38.65
CA PRO A 24 40.43 -26.70 37.94
C PRO A 24 40.49 -25.46 38.89
N PRO A 25 39.93 -24.28 38.56
CA PRO A 25 40.22 -23.38 37.44
C PRO A 25 40.59 -21.92 37.89
N ARG A 26 41.29 -21.11 37.06
CA ARG A 26 41.11 -19.63 36.91
C ARG A 26 42.29 -18.92 36.20
N SER A 27 42.01 -18.22 35.10
CA SER A 27 42.62 -16.94 34.65
C SER A 27 41.92 -16.56 33.32
N TRP A 28 41.31 -15.40 33.04
CA TRP A 28 41.70 -13.98 33.24
C TRP A 28 43.06 -13.66 32.60
N SER A 29 43.25 -12.57 31.85
CA SER A 29 42.66 -11.25 32.09
C SER A 29 42.34 -10.44 30.82
N ARG A 30 41.19 -9.74 30.84
CA ARG A 30 41.08 -8.43 30.16
C ARG A 30 41.96 -7.41 30.91
N ARG A 31 42.65 -6.50 30.21
CA ARG A 31 43.20 -5.29 30.85
C ARG A 31 42.22 -4.11 30.70
N ARG A 32 42.07 -3.35 31.79
CA ARG A 32 41.33 -2.07 31.83
C ARG A 32 42.31 -0.92 31.61
N PHE A 33 41.79 0.26 31.28
CA PHE A 33 42.38 1.52 31.76
C PHE A 33 41.43 2.23 32.73
N ARG A 34 41.98 3.07 33.62
CA ARG A 34 41.27 3.69 34.75
C ARG A 34 40.93 5.16 34.48
N ARG A 35 39.77 5.63 34.98
CA ARG A 35 39.59 7.05 35.32
C ARG A 35 40.47 7.40 36.54
N ARG A 36 40.95 8.64 36.61
CA ARG A 36 41.48 9.26 37.84
C ARG A 36 40.48 10.30 38.36
N SER A 37 40.52 10.56 39.66
CA SER A 37 39.79 11.63 40.35
C SER A 37 40.77 12.72 40.85
N ARG A 38 40.23 13.89 41.19
CA ARG A 38 40.87 14.90 42.06
C ARG A 38 39.84 15.43 43.08
N ARG A 39 40.36 15.94 44.20
CA ARG A 39 39.71 16.67 45.31
C ARG A 39 39.73 18.18 45.00
N ARG A 40 39.12 19.12 45.74
CA ARG A 40 38.00 19.23 46.73
C ARG A 40 37.36 20.64 46.41
N ASP A 41 36.37 21.26 47.06
CA ASP A 41 36.19 21.80 48.45
C ASP A 41 34.67 22.18 48.56
N GLU A 42 33.93 21.87 49.64
CA GLU A 42 33.60 22.72 50.82
C GLU A 42 32.84 24.05 50.51
N HIS A 43 31.49 24.04 50.54
CA HIS A 43 30.66 24.69 51.59
C HIS A 43 29.11 24.63 51.36
N ASP A 44 28.39 24.50 52.49
CA ASP A 44 27.06 24.97 52.92
C ASP A 44 25.79 24.95 52.02
N VAL A 45 24.83 24.11 52.42
CA VAL A 45 23.36 24.36 52.36
C VAL A 45 22.73 23.81 53.66
N PRO A 46 21.85 24.54 54.38
CA PRO A 46 21.30 24.11 55.68
C PRO A 46 20.10 23.14 55.59
N ASP A 47 19.71 22.63 56.76
CA ASP A 47 18.95 21.39 56.98
C ASP A 47 17.42 21.57 57.19
N GLY A 48 16.68 20.46 57.17
CA GLY A 48 15.32 20.32 57.72
C GLY A 48 14.14 20.37 56.72
N GLY A 49 13.11 19.50 56.84
CA GLY A 49 12.95 18.36 57.74
C GLY A 49 11.54 17.73 57.71
N ALA A 50 11.41 16.54 58.30
CA ALA A 50 10.16 15.86 58.70
C ALA A 50 9.08 15.45 57.64
N HIS A 51 9.08 14.15 57.31
CA HIS A 51 7.87 13.31 57.11
C HIS A 51 7.13 13.10 58.47
N PRO A 52 5.93 12.43 58.60
CA PRO A 52 5.26 11.48 57.68
C PRO A 52 3.70 11.48 57.58
N HIS A 53 3.21 10.61 56.67
CA HIS A 53 1.94 9.84 56.62
C HIS A 53 0.58 10.30 57.22
N GLY A 54 -0.50 10.09 56.43
CA GLY A 54 -1.92 10.07 56.85
C GLY A 54 -2.87 10.18 55.64
N VAL A 55 -3.24 9.10 54.94
CA VAL A 55 -4.40 8.19 55.16
C VAL A 55 -5.79 8.81 54.88
N ARG A 56 -6.57 8.09 54.06
CA ARG A 56 -7.97 8.30 53.59
C ARG A 56 -9.00 8.37 54.74
N PRO A 57 -10.27 8.85 54.57
CA PRO A 57 -11.17 8.52 53.45
C PRO A 57 -12.24 9.58 53.03
N SER A 58 -13.24 9.11 52.27
CA SER A 58 -14.23 9.87 51.50
C SER A 58 -15.67 9.82 52.04
N ALA A 59 -16.36 10.97 52.09
CA ALA A 59 -17.82 11.15 52.00
C ALA A 59 -18.13 12.64 51.71
N GLY A 60 -19.27 13.06 51.15
CA GLY A 60 -20.37 12.30 50.55
C GLY A 60 -21.75 12.95 50.80
N ARG A 61 -22.37 13.55 49.77
CA ARG A 61 -23.63 14.36 49.81
C ARG A 61 -23.41 15.76 50.45
N GLY A 62 -24.15 16.82 50.13
CA GLY A 62 -25.21 17.04 49.11
C GLY A 62 -26.00 18.35 49.40
N VAL A 63 -27.17 18.52 48.77
CA VAL A 63 -28.28 19.44 49.16
C VAL A 63 -28.25 20.92 48.70
N LEU A 64 -29.17 21.22 47.75
CA LEU A 64 -29.94 22.47 47.48
C LEU A 64 -29.30 23.80 46.99
N ARG A 65 -30.10 24.53 46.20
CA ARG A 65 -29.98 25.96 45.82
C ARG A 65 -30.83 26.82 46.80
N PRO A 66 -30.55 28.13 46.94
CA PRO A 66 -31.19 29.14 46.08
C PRO A 66 -30.19 30.19 45.53
N GLY A 67 -30.55 31.13 44.65
CA GLY A 67 -31.82 31.28 43.91
C GLY A 67 -32.46 32.68 43.96
N THR A 68 -31.87 33.69 43.31
CA THR A 68 -32.49 35.03 43.13
C THR A 68 -32.25 35.59 41.72
N ARG A 69 -33.21 36.40 41.24
CA ARG A 69 -33.23 37.06 39.92
C ARG A 69 -32.75 38.51 40.01
N ARG A 70 -32.41 39.11 38.87
CA ARG A 70 -33.03 40.37 38.40
C ARG A 70 -33.06 40.44 36.87
N LEU A 71 -34.12 41.05 36.32
CA LEU A 71 -34.28 41.39 34.91
C LEU A 71 -34.25 42.92 34.73
N ARG A 72 -33.89 43.35 33.51
CA ARG A 72 -34.41 44.53 32.79
C ARG A 72 -33.91 44.43 31.35
N GLU A 73 -34.75 44.13 30.36
CA GLU A 73 -35.82 44.92 29.71
C GLU A 73 -35.32 45.70 28.47
N ARG A 74 -36.11 45.69 27.39
CA ARG A 74 -35.89 46.43 26.13
C ARG A 74 -36.91 47.57 26.04
N PRO A 75 -36.56 48.68 25.35
CA PRO A 75 -37.17 48.97 24.04
C PRO A 75 -36.08 49.29 22.98
N GLY A 76 -36.35 49.61 21.72
CA GLY A 76 -37.60 49.76 20.96
C GLY A 76 -37.30 49.70 19.45
N ALA A 77 -38.30 49.92 18.58
CA ALA A 77 -38.16 49.72 17.12
C ALA A 77 -37.95 51.01 16.32
N HIS A 78 -37.30 50.92 15.15
CA HIS A 78 -37.57 51.81 14.00
C HIS A 78 -37.44 51.05 12.66
N ARG A 79 -37.85 51.67 11.54
CA ARG A 79 -38.36 50.97 10.35
C ARG A 79 -38.15 51.79 9.06
N ARG A 80 -37.91 51.12 7.91
CA ARG A 80 -37.79 51.70 6.54
C ARG A 80 -36.44 52.45 6.31
N ALA A 81 -35.98 52.71 5.08
CA ALA A 81 -36.65 52.64 3.77
C ALA A 81 -35.79 52.06 2.62
N ARG A 82 -36.38 51.94 1.42
CA ARG A 82 -35.74 51.51 0.17
C ARG A 82 -35.18 52.72 -0.59
N HIS A 83 -34.26 52.52 -1.53
CA HIS A 83 -34.22 53.33 -2.75
C HIS A 83 -33.92 52.52 -4.01
N ARG A 84 -34.48 52.98 -5.14
CA ARG A 84 -34.15 52.57 -6.52
C ARG A 84 -33.78 53.84 -7.31
N GLY A 85 -32.92 53.69 -8.31
CA GLY A 85 -32.61 54.68 -9.34
C GLY A 85 -31.47 54.12 -10.20
N ARG A 86 -31.74 53.51 -11.36
CA ARG A 86 -32.10 54.07 -12.69
C ARG A 86 -30.86 54.47 -13.50
N ALA A 87 -30.90 54.13 -14.79
CA ALA A 87 -29.79 54.27 -15.73
C ALA A 87 -29.73 55.67 -16.39
N GLY A 88 -28.56 56.00 -16.93
CA GLY A 88 -28.29 57.14 -17.81
C GLY A 88 -27.41 56.70 -19.00
N HIS A 89 -27.43 57.44 -20.11
CA HIS A 89 -26.98 56.94 -21.41
C HIS A 89 -25.86 57.80 -22.04
N LEU A 90 -24.89 57.12 -22.68
CA LEU A 90 -24.12 57.48 -23.89
C LEU A 90 -23.65 58.94 -24.15
N ARG A 91 -22.32 59.07 -24.42
CA ARG A 91 -21.66 60.04 -25.36
C ARG A 91 -21.69 61.52 -24.88
N ARG A 92 -20.86 62.48 -25.35
CA ARG A 92 -19.65 62.63 -26.21
C ARG A 92 -19.06 64.05 -25.89
N GLU A 93 -17.87 64.55 -26.25
CA GLU A 93 -16.58 64.08 -26.84
C GLU A 93 -15.54 65.21 -26.59
N GLY A 94 -14.19 64.99 -26.60
CA GLY A 94 -13.32 66.10 -26.16
C GLY A 94 -11.78 66.11 -26.23
N ARG A 95 -11.13 65.66 -27.33
CA ARG A 95 -9.73 66.04 -27.73
C ARG A 95 -8.56 65.62 -26.78
N ALA A 96 -7.29 65.47 -27.19
CA ALA A 96 -6.66 65.30 -28.51
C ALA A 96 -5.36 64.46 -28.39
N CYS A 97 -4.84 63.96 -29.52
CA CYS A 97 -3.72 63.00 -29.56
C CYS A 97 -2.32 63.65 -29.63
N ARG A 98 -1.29 62.92 -29.16
CA ARG A 98 0.00 62.74 -29.89
C ARG A 98 0.79 61.50 -29.40
N ARG A 99 1.46 60.80 -30.32
CA ARG A 99 2.32 59.62 -30.08
C ARG A 99 3.80 60.03 -30.03
N VAL A 100 4.61 59.42 -29.14
CA VAL A 100 6.04 59.06 -29.38
C VAL A 100 6.38 57.77 -28.60
N ARG A 101 7.39 57.01 -29.05
CA ARG A 101 7.89 55.74 -28.46
C ARG A 101 8.73 55.93 -27.19
N PRO A 102 8.87 54.91 -26.31
CA PRO A 102 9.85 54.94 -25.22
C PRO A 102 11.30 54.88 -25.75
N GLY A 103 12.23 55.55 -25.06
CA GLY A 103 13.64 55.61 -25.43
C GLY A 103 14.59 55.35 -24.25
N ALA A 104 15.48 54.36 -24.38
CA ALA A 104 16.43 53.99 -23.33
C ALA A 104 17.78 54.73 -23.44
N ARG A 105 18.35 55.14 -22.30
CA ARG A 105 19.75 55.55 -22.11
C ARG A 105 20.41 54.58 -21.12
N ARG A 106 21.54 53.87 -21.34
CA ARG A 106 22.67 53.90 -22.31
C ARG A 106 23.81 54.88 -21.96
N VAL A 107 25.07 54.45 -22.25
CA VAL A 107 26.43 54.97 -21.89
C VAL A 107 27.11 54.01 -20.90
N ARG A 108 28.43 53.71 -20.85
CA ARG A 108 29.65 53.61 -21.71
C ARG A 108 30.68 52.81 -20.83
N HIS A 109 31.75 52.11 -21.23
CA HIS A 109 32.37 51.49 -22.43
C HIS A 109 33.48 50.53 -21.89
N ARG A 110 34.25 49.69 -22.61
CA ARG A 110 34.82 49.61 -23.99
C ARG A 110 34.65 48.14 -24.48
N ARG A 111 34.53 47.75 -25.75
CA ARG A 111 35.33 47.95 -27.00
C ARG A 111 36.75 47.34 -27.00
N ARG A 112 36.93 46.22 -27.71
CA ARG A 112 37.73 46.10 -28.97
C ARG A 112 37.25 44.88 -29.80
N ARG A 113 37.44 44.94 -31.13
CA ARG A 113 37.18 43.88 -32.15
C ARG A 113 38.22 44.07 -33.27
N ARG A 114 38.73 42.98 -33.88
CA ARG A 114 39.19 42.95 -35.29
C ARG A 114 38.99 41.56 -35.93
N ARG A 115 38.74 41.58 -37.24
CA ARG A 115 38.85 40.59 -38.34
C ARG A 115 39.46 41.43 -39.54
N PRO A 116 39.76 40.92 -40.75
CA PRO A 116 39.57 39.58 -41.35
C PRO A 116 40.85 39.03 -42.07
N GLY A 117 40.73 37.97 -42.90
CA GLY A 117 41.62 37.73 -44.05
C GLY A 117 42.33 36.35 -44.14
N PRO A 118 42.26 35.62 -45.28
CA PRO A 118 43.07 34.43 -45.64
C PRO A 118 44.32 34.86 -46.49
N PRO A 119 45.22 33.99 -47.06
CA PRO A 119 45.02 32.55 -47.42
C PRO A 119 46.25 31.57 -47.41
N ARG A 120 45.98 30.34 -47.92
CA ARG A 120 46.91 29.28 -48.46
C ARG A 120 47.71 28.40 -47.47
N GLY A 121 47.52 27.07 -47.61
CA GLY A 121 48.36 26.01 -47.03
C GLY A 121 47.81 24.60 -47.36
N ARG A 122 48.60 23.74 -48.02
CA ARG A 122 48.21 22.35 -48.43
C ARG A 122 48.33 21.40 -47.21
N LEU A 123 47.59 20.28 -47.08
CA LEU A 123 47.65 19.07 -47.93
C LEU A 123 46.36 18.21 -47.92
N ARG A 124 46.36 17.17 -48.77
CA ARG A 124 45.23 16.39 -49.31
C ARG A 124 44.65 15.30 -48.38
N PRO A 125 43.34 14.99 -48.48
CA PRO A 125 42.82 13.62 -48.58
C PRO A 125 42.79 13.14 -50.06
N ALA A 126 42.77 11.82 -50.29
CA ALA A 126 42.63 11.21 -51.61
C ALA A 126 41.28 10.47 -51.76
N ALA A 127 40.79 10.34 -52.99
CA ALA A 127 39.41 9.95 -53.35
C ALA A 127 39.38 8.75 -54.33
N PRO A 128 38.21 8.13 -54.61
CA PRO A 128 38.13 6.81 -55.26
C PRO A 128 37.93 6.82 -56.79
N LEU A 129 38.30 5.70 -57.42
CA LEU A 129 37.88 5.17 -58.72
C LEU A 129 37.88 3.62 -58.57
N GLY A 130 37.03 2.79 -59.19
CA GLY A 130 35.85 3.03 -60.02
C GLY A 130 35.95 2.34 -61.40
N LEU A 131 35.04 1.39 -61.72
CA LEU A 131 34.41 1.12 -63.05
C LEU A 131 33.82 -0.32 -63.21
N ARG A 132 32.58 -0.37 -63.74
CA ARG A 132 31.97 -1.39 -64.66
C ARG A 132 31.88 -2.88 -64.26
N GLY A 133 30.63 -3.39 -64.25
CA GLY A 133 30.26 -4.81 -64.42
C GLY A 133 28.75 -4.91 -64.73
N ARG A 134 28.34 -5.67 -65.75
CA ARG A 134 26.95 -5.67 -66.29
C ARG A 134 26.01 -6.67 -65.61
N ALA A 135 24.72 -6.37 -65.74
CA ALA A 135 23.55 -7.17 -65.41
C ALA A 135 23.52 -8.62 -65.95
N GLY A 136 22.69 -9.46 -65.32
CA GLY A 136 22.27 -10.79 -65.74
C GLY A 136 21.43 -11.43 -64.63
N GLY A 137 20.34 -12.15 -64.95
CA GLY A 137 19.44 -12.71 -63.93
C GLY A 137 18.93 -14.11 -64.25
N VAL A 138 18.11 -14.65 -63.33
CA VAL A 138 17.20 -15.81 -63.45
C VAL A 138 17.82 -17.18 -63.79
N GLY A 139 17.37 -18.22 -63.07
CA GLY A 139 17.71 -19.64 -63.28
C GLY A 139 18.50 -20.20 -62.09
N LEU A 140 17.97 -21.06 -61.21
CA LEU A 140 17.31 -22.38 -61.34
C LEU A 140 18.27 -23.57 -61.48
N ASP A 141 17.86 -24.63 -60.78
CA ASP A 141 18.30 -26.03 -60.84
C ASP A 141 19.72 -26.43 -60.40
N GLY A 142 19.79 -27.58 -59.73
CA GLY A 142 21.01 -28.37 -59.52
C GLY A 142 21.14 -29.46 -60.62
N PRO A 143 21.80 -30.63 -60.38
CA PRO A 143 21.67 -31.39 -59.12
C PRO A 143 22.92 -32.21 -58.67
N HIS A 144 22.74 -32.91 -57.55
CA HIS A 144 23.25 -34.27 -57.26
C HIS A 144 24.77 -34.59 -56.99
N ARG A 145 24.97 -35.01 -55.72
CA ARG A 145 25.57 -36.30 -55.25
C ARG A 145 27.09 -36.45 -54.94
N ARG A 146 27.32 -36.63 -53.63
CA ARG A 146 28.10 -37.72 -52.95
C ARG A 146 29.64 -37.78 -53.06
N ALA A 147 30.31 -37.28 -52.01
CA ALA A 147 31.30 -37.99 -51.16
C ALA A 147 31.63 -37.10 -49.93
N GLY A 148 32.11 -37.57 -48.75
CA GLY A 148 32.24 -38.94 -48.25
C GLY A 148 33.24 -39.07 -47.08
N HIS A 149 32.79 -38.91 -45.81
CA HIS A 149 33.57 -39.06 -44.56
C HIS A 149 34.73 -38.04 -44.36
N HIS A 150 35.31 -37.75 -43.18
CA HIS A 150 35.22 -38.25 -41.79
C HIS A 150 35.09 -37.07 -40.77
N PRO A 151 34.83 -37.30 -39.46
CA PRO A 151 34.51 -36.24 -38.49
C PRO A 151 35.71 -35.62 -37.75
N LEU A 152 35.51 -34.43 -37.17
CA LEU A 152 36.43 -33.76 -36.22
C LEU A 152 35.94 -33.92 -34.76
N PRO A 153 36.85 -33.90 -33.75
CA PRO A 153 36.54 -34.27 -32.36
C PRO A 153 35.90 -33.16 -31.52
N ALA A 154 35.23 -33.55 -30.43
CA ALA A 154 34.58 -32.64 -29.49
C ALA A 154 35.56 -31.99 -28.48
N ALA A 155 35.33 -30.72 -28.15
CA ALA A 155 36.06 -30.01 -27.10
C ALA A 155 35.46 -30.26 -25.71
N ALA A 156 36.31 -30.32 -24.67
CA ALA A 156 35.92 -30.73 -23.32
C ALA A 156 35.34 -29.59 -22.46
N ALA A 157 34.40 -29.94 -21.57
CA ALA A 157 33.86 -29.03 -20.55
C ALA A 157 34.71 -29.02 -19.26
N PRO A 158 34.86 -27.87 -18.57
CA PRO A 158 35.58 -27.79 -17.30
C PRO A 158 34.81 -28.47 -16.14
N ARG A 159 35.55 -29.05 -15.20
CA ARG A 159 35.00 -29.85 -14.09
C ARG A 159 34.44 -28.99 -12.96
N ARG A 160 33.33 -29.42 -12.36
CA ARG A 160 32.80 -28.85 -11.10
C ARG A 160 33.65 -29.28 -9.91
N ALA A 161 33.91 -28.37 -8.97
CA ALA A 161 34.36 -28.71 -7.62
C ALA A 161 33.19 -29.31 -6.80
N ALA A 162 33.51 -30.12 -5.80
CA ALA A 162 32.52 -30.80 -4.95
C ALA A 162 32.68 -30.39 -3.47
N PHE A 163 31.55 -30.25 -2.77
CA PHE A 163 31.46 -30.11 -1.32
C PHE A 163 30.47 -31.14 -0.75
N PRO A 164 30.55 -31.51 0.54
CA PRO A 164 30.02 -32.78 1.04
C PRO A 164 28.50 -32.77 1.32
N ARG A 165 27.91 -33.96 1.30
CA ARG A 165 26.50 -34.20 1.67
C ARG A 165 26.34 -34.31 3.20
N PRO A 166 25.34 -33.67 3.81
CA PRO A 166 24.87 -34.00 5.15
C PRO A 166 24.26 -35.41 5.23
N GLY A 167 24.20 -35.98 6.44
CA GLY A 167 23.81 -37.37 6.70
C GLY A 167 22.31 -37.67 6.53
N ALA A 168 22.00 -38.93 6.24
CA ALA A 168 20.63 -39.41 6.05
C ALA A 168 19.92 -39.68 7.40
N TRP A 169 18.64 -39.31 7.49
CA TRP A 169 17.74 -39.70 8.57
C TRP A 169 16.77 -40.82 8.10
N PRO A 170 16.27 -41.69 9.00
CA PRO A 170 15.69 -42.98 8.62
C PRO A 170 14.29 -42.90 7.99
N ARG A 171 14.07 -43.71 6.94
CA ARG A 171 12.79 -43.83 6.23
C ARG A 171 11.76 -44.67 7.00
N LEU A 172 10.87 -44.03 7.75
CA LEU A 172 9.66 -44.69 8.26
C LEU A 172 8.69 -45.03 7.11
N ARG A 173 8.32 -46.31 6.97
CA ARG A 173 7.33 -46.79 5.97
C ARG A 173 5.91 -46.82 6.57
N PRO A 174 4.92 -46.09 6.04
CA PRO A 174 3.52 -46.27 6.43
C PRO A 174 2.91 -47.46 5.69
N ARG A 175 2.78 -48.62 6.35
CA ARG A 175 1.99 -49.74 5.83
C ARG A 175 0.49 -49.50 6.05
N GLY A 176 -0.27 -49.37 4.96
CA GLY A 176 -1.68 -49.78 4.86
C GLY A 176 -2.76 -48.95 5.59
N ARG A 177 -3.46 -48.07 4.86
CA ARG A 177 -4.80 -47.56 5.25
C ARG A 177 -5.87 -47.62 4.15
N ARG A 178 -5.87 -48.67 3.30
CA ARG A 178 -7.00 -48.99 2.39
C ARG A 178 -8.18 -49.68 3.11
N ARG A 179 -8.73 -49.09 4.18
CA ARG A 179 -9.94 -49.62 4.86
C ARG A 179 -10.88 -48.61 5.56
N ALA A 180 -10.70 -47.30 5.37
CA ALA A 180 -11.55 -46.26 5.98
C ALA A 180 -12.64 -45.64 5.06
N ALA A 181 -12.67 -46.00 3.77
CA ALA A 181 -13.49 -45.29 2.77
C ALA A 181 -14.80 -45.99 2.34
N ARG A 182 -15.26 -47.03 3.04
CA ARG A 182 -16.47 -47.81 2.67
C ARG A 182 -17.64 -47.79 3.68
N ALA A 183 -17.44 -47.30 4.90
CA ALA A 183 -18.52 -47.21 5.90
C ALA A 183 -19.49 -46.03 5.64
N ALA A 184 -18.95 -44.84 5.33
CA ALA A 184 -19.72 -43.59 5.26
C ALA A 184 -20.74 -43.48 4.10
N ARG A 185 -20.78 -44.43 3.14
CA ARG A 185 -21.60 -44.34 1.93
C ARG A 185 -22.91 -45.15 1.93
N ARG A 186 -23.32 -45.74 3.09
CA ARG A 186 -24.58 -46.53 3.18
C ARG A 186 -25.72 -45.93 4.03
N LEU A 187 -25.52 -44.81 4.73
CA LEU A 187 -26.55 -44.21 5.61
C LEU A 187 -27.31 -43.00 5.03
N LEU A 188 -26.96 -42.50 3.84
CA LEU A 188 -27.57 -41.31 3.22
C LEU A 188 -28.38 -41.60 1.93
N ARG A 189 -29.05 -42.75 1.84
CA ARG A 189 -29.95 -43.11 0.72
C ARG A 189 -31.30 -43.74 1.13
N ARG A 190 -31.88 -43.34 2.27
CA ARG A 190 -33.29 -43.64 2.62
C ARG A 190 -33.98 -42.45 3.34
N ARG A 191 -34.37 -41.41 2.58
CA ARG A 191 -35.48 -40.45 2.87
C ARG A 191 -35.58 -39.34 1.80
N ARG A 192 -36.06 -39.69 0.60
CA ARG A 192 -36.67 -38.75 -0.38
C ARG A 192 -37.73 -39.51 -1.18
N GLY A 193 -39.00 -39.08 -1.08
CA GLY A 193 -40.13 -39.69 -1.79
C GLY A 193 -41.46 -39.15 -1.23
N ALA A 194 -42.31 -38.61 -2.13
CA ALA A 194 -43.55 -37.86 -1.87
C ALA A 194 -43.37 -36.57 -1.01
N HIS A 195 -44.13 -35.49 -1.18
CA HIS A 195 -45.43 -35.31 -1.84
C HIS A 195 -45.48 -34.17 -2.88
N ARG A 196 -46.59 -34.13 -3.65
CA ARG A 196 -47.02 -33.04 -4.54
C ARG A 196 -48.36 -32.45 -4.06
N ARG A 197 -48.53 -31.13 -4.26
CA ARG A 197 -49.77 -30.38 -4.59
C ARG A 197 -50.97 -30.31 -3.61
N ARG A 198 -51.51 -29.06 -3.54
CA ARG A 198 -52.93 -28.63 -3.39
C ARG A 198 -53.66 -28.86 -2.05
N GLY A 199 -54.63 -27.98 -1.79
CA GLY A 199 -55.73 -28.16 -0.83
C GLY A 199 -55.93 -26.96 0.11
N ALA A 200 -57.15 -26.41 0.17
CA ALA A 200 -57.60 -25.41 1.15
C ALA A 200 -59.09 -25.63 1.48
N LEU A 201 -59.54 -25.11 2.63
CA LEU A 201 -60.91 -25.26 3.21
C LEU A 201 -61.19 -26.71 3.72
N HIS A 202 -61.92 -27.01 4.80
CA HIS A 202 -63.00 -26.32 5.53
C HIS A 202 -63.05 -26.62 7.07
N HIS A 203 -63.91 -25.85 7.76
CA HIS A 203 -64.59 -25.91 9.10
C HIS A 203 -64.33 -26.95 10.23
N LEU A 204 -64.73 -26.51 11.45
CA LEU A 204 -64.86 -27.19 12.76
C LEU A 204 -66.05 -28.17 12.85
N PRO A 205 -66.09 -29.05 13.87
CA PRO A 205 -67.00 -28.83 15.04
C PRO A 205 -66.40 -29.18 16.43
N LEU A 206 -67.25 -29.36 17.48
CA LEU A 206 -66.90 -29.24 18.92
C LEU A 206 -67.34 -30.42 19.83
N ARG A 207 -66.47 -30.84 20.78
CA ARG A 207 -66.77 -31.38 22.15
C ARG A 207 -67.64 -32.69 22.23
N PRO A 208 -67.98 -33.24 23.44
CA PRO A 208 -67.50 -33.04 24.83
C PRO A 208 -67.01 -34.36 25.52
N GLY A 209 -66.62 -34.30 26.81
CA GLY A 209 -66.47 -35.49 27.68
C GLY A 209 -65.70 -35.26 29.00
N LEU A 210 -66.29 -35.63 30.15
CA LEU A 210 -65.68 -35.57 31.51
C LEU A 210 -66.25 -36.71 32.39
N PRO A 211 -65.51 -37.15 33.43
CA PRO A 211 -66.04 -37.01 34.80
C PRO A 211 -64.99 -36.55 35.84
N ARG A 212 -65.43 -36.33 37.09
CA ARG A 212 -64.63 -35.87 38.25
C ARG A 212 -64.84 -36.79 39.46
N LEU A 213 -63.81 -37.02 40.28
CA LEU A 213 -63.85 -37.35 41.74
C LEU A 213 -62.47 -36.98 42.37
N PRO A 214 -62.29 -36.99 43.71
CA PRO A 214 -62.91 -36.05 44.66
C PRO A 214 -61.87 -35.26 45.51
N ARG A 215 -62.34 -34.48 46.49
CA ARG A 215 -61.53 -33.79 47.53
C ARG A 215 -61.22 -34.80 48.67
N GLY A 216 -60.17 -34.68 49.49
CA GLY A 216 -59.12 -33.65 49.59
C GLY A 216 -58.11 -33.96 50.72
N HIS A 217 -57.57 -32.92 51.38
CA HIS A 217 -56.58 -32.95 52.48
C HIS A 217 -55.13 -33.46 52.19
N ARG A 218 -54.18 -32.52 52.16
CA ARG A 218 -53.01 -32.48 53.06
C ARG A 218 -52.46 -31.04 53.14
N ARG A 219 -51.73 -30.72 54.22
CA ARG A 219 -51.33 -29.34 54.57
C ARG A 219 -50.12 -28.82 53.76
N ARG A 220 -49.89 -27.50 53.81
CA ARG A 220 -48.91 -26.76 53.01
C ARG A 220 -47.46 -27.09 53.37
N VAL A 221 -46.58 -27.09 52.37
CA VAL A 221 -45.15 -26.76 52.49
C VAL A 221 -44.88 -25.56 51.57
N PRO A 222 -44.21 -24.47 52.01
CA PRO A 222 -43.98 -23.29 51.16
C PRO A 222 -42.94 -23.57 50.06
N ARG A 223 -43.30 -23.34 48.79
CA ARG A 223 -42.31 -23.24 47.70
C ARG A 223 -41.77 -21.81 47.62
N PRO A 224 -40.45 -21.59 47.49
CA PRO A 224 -39.86 -20.25 47.53
C PRO A 224 -40.24 -19.40 46.32
N ARG A 225 -40.50 -18.12 46.55
CA ARG A 225 -40.82 -17.14 45.50
C ARG A 225 -39.57 -16.82 44.65
N ARG A 226 -39.36 -17.55 43.55
CA ARG A 226 -38.39 -17.17 42.51
C ARG A 226 -38.82 -15.87 41.79
N ARG A 227 -38.57 -14.72 42.42
CA ARG A 227 -38.39 -13.45 41.69
C ARG A 227 -37.02 -13.50 41.01
N GLY A 228 -36.96 -14.12 39.83
CA GLY A 228 -35.79 -13.97 38.96
C GLY A 228 -35.63 -12.49 38.57
N PRO A 229 -34.40 -11.97 38.46
CA PRO A 229 -34.20 -10.63 37.95
C PRO A 229 -34.77 -10.56 36.53
N ARG A 230 -35.55 -9.51 36.23
CA ARG A 230 -35.97 -9.25 34.85
C ARG A 230 -34.72 -8.95 34.04
N GLY A 231 -34.29 -9.91 33.21
CA GLY A 231 -33.16 -9.73 32.30
C GLY A 231 -33.44 -8.52 31.41
N ARG A 232 -32.79 -7.39 31.72
CA ARG A 232 -32.86 -6.19 30.90
C ARG A 232 -32.23 -6.57 29.57
N ARG A 233 -33.03 -6.66 28.50
CA ARG A 233 -32.48 -6.81 27.15
C ARG A 233 -31.54 -5.62 26.94
N VAL A 234 -30.25 -5.90 26.91
CA VAL A 234 -29.26 -4.97 26.39
C VAL A 234 -29.52 -4.97 24.89
N SER A 235 -30.32 -4.00 24.42
CA SER A 235 -30.26 -3.63 23.02
C SER A 235 -28.79 -3.36 22.68
N PRO A 236 -28.27 -3.85 21.54
CA PRO A 236 -26.91 -3.48 21.15
C PRO A 236 -26.81 -1.96 21.18
N ALA A 237 -25.79 -1.43 21.85
CA ALA A 237 -25.57 0.00 21.88
C ALA A 237 -25.41 0.46 20.43
N VAL A 238 -26.26 1.39 19.99
CA VAL A 238 -26.01 2.11 18.75
C VAL A 238 -24.67 2.81 18.95
N PRO A 239 -23.66 2.59 18.09
CA PRO A 239 -22.40 3.30 18.20
C PRO A 239 -22.66 4.81 18.19
N ASP A 240 -21.90 5.57 18.98
CA ASP A 240 -21.96 7.03 18.88
C ASP A 240 -21.70 7.44 17.42
N PRO A 241 -22.49 8.38 16.86
CA PRO A 241 -22.36 8.75 15.46
C PRO A 241 -20.95 9.28 15.20
N LEU A 242 -20.32 8.77 14.14
CA LEU A 242 -18.98 9.22 13.76
C LEU A 242 -19.02 10.72 13.44
N PRO A 243 -17.99 11.50 13.83
CA PRO A 243 -17.89 12.90 13.45
C PRO A 243 -17.82 13.00 11.92
N ALA A 244 -18.51 13.99 11.37
CA ALA A 244 -18.52 14.27 9.94
C ALA A 244 -17.08 14.33 9.38
N THR A 245 -16.86 13.70 8.24
CA THR A 245 -15.55 13.55 7.64
C THR A 245 -15.53 14.14 6.23
N ASP A 246 -14.72 15.17 6.04
CA ASP A 246 -14.43 15.76 4.73
C ASP A 246 -13.44 14.86 3.98
N VAL A 247 -13.83 14.45 2.77
CA VAL A 247 -13.08 13.51 1.93
C VAL A 247 -12.65 14.17 0.63
N VAL A 248 -11.36 14.07 0.29
CA VAL A 248 -10.88 14.22 -1.09
C VAL A 248 -10.55 12.84 -1.64
N LEU A 249 -11.11 12.50 -2.81
CA LEU A 249 -10.98 11.19 -3.42
C LEU A 249 -10.15 11.27 -4.69
N LEU A 250 -8.92 10.75 -4.64
CA LEU A 250 -8.01 10.75 -5.77
C LEU A 250 -8.12 9.44 -6.55
N GLY A 251 -8.41 9.50 -7.84
CA GLY A 251 -8.72 8.33 -8.67
C GLY A 251 -10.17 7.84 -8.54
N SER A 252 -11.14 8.75 -8.49
CA SER A 252 -12.56 8.45 -8.20
C SER A 252 -13.22 7.49 -9.21
N THR A 253 -12.79 7.53 -10.47
CA THR A 253 -13.25 6.63 -11.53
C THR A 253 -12.49 5.29 -11.60
N GLY A 254 -11.53 5.07 -10.69
CA GLY A 254 -10.82 3.80 -10.54
C GLY A 254 -11.50 2.86 -9.54
N SER A 255 -11.08 1.59 -9.49
CA SER A 255 -11.72 0.56 -8.65
C SER A 255 -11.75 0.89 -7.16
N ILE A 256 -10.72 1.55 -6.62
CA ILE A 256 -10.72 2.06 -5.23
C ILE A 256 -11.69 3.24 -5.09
N GLY A 257 -11.75 4.11 -6.09
CA GLY A 257 -12.62 5.28 -6.13
C GLY A 257 -14.10 4.92 -6.09
N THR A 258 -14.55 4.05 -6.99
CA THR A 258 -15.97 3.63 -7.04
C THR A 258 -16.40 2.93 -5.76
N GLN A 259 -15.56 2.04 -5.21
CA GLN A 259 -15.83 1.35 -3.94
C GLN A 259 -15.78 2.29 -2.72
N ALA A 260 -15.03 3.39 -2.79
CA ALA A 260 -15.07 4.41 -1.74
C ALA A 260 -16.38 5.21 -1.75
N LEU A 261 -16.94 5.46 -2.93
CA LEU A 261 -18.25 6.10 -3.08
C LEU A 261 -19.38 5.14 -2.62
N GLU A 262 -19.32 3.84 -2.96
CA GLU A 262 -20.21 2.81 -2.38
C GLU A 262 -20.19 2.81 -0.83
N VAL A 263 -19.00 2.94 -0.22
CA VAL A 263 -18.83 3.01 1.25
C VAL A 263 -19.39 4.31 1.84
N ILE A 264 -19.35 5.40 1.07
CA ILE A 264 -19.88 6.72 1.46
C ILE A 264 -21.41 6.73 1.39
N ASP A 265 -22.00 6.21 0.31
CA ASP A 265 -23.44 6.18 0.08
C ASP A 265 -24.17 5.17 1.00
N ALA A 266 -23.49 4.08 1.40
CA ALA A 266 -24.01 3.12 2.36
C ALA A 266 -23.97 3.63 3.83
N ALA A 267 -23.34 4.77 4.10
CA ALA A 267 -23.21 5.31 5.45
C ALA A 267 -24.41 6.21 5.86
N PRO A 268 -24.62 6.47 7.16
CA PRO A 268 -25.64 7.41 7.61
C PRO A 268 -25.41 8.81 7.02
N ALA A 269 -26.48 9.45 6.54
CA ALA A 269 -26.42 10.77 5.92
C ALA A 269 -25.70 11.79 6.81
N GLY A 270 -24.74 12.52 6.23
CA GLY A 270 -23.88 13.47 6.94
C GLY A 270 -22.61 12.87 7.58
N THR A 271 -22.38 11.56 7.50
CA THR A 271 -21.12 10.94 7.97
C THR A 271 -19.92 11.42 7.14
N TYR A 272 -20.11 11.60 5.84
CA TYR A 272 -19.07 12.04 4.90
C TYR A 272 -19.55 13.23 4.08
N ARG A 273 -18.59 14.06 3.64
CA ARG A 273 -18.80 15.12 2.66
C ARG A 273 -17.64 15.08 1.65
N VAL A 274 -17.94 14.72 0.40
CA VAL A 274 -16.93 14.68 -0.66
C VAL A 274 -16.65 16.11 -1.09
N ARG A 275 -15.41 16.58 -0.89
CA ARG A 275 -15.00 17.97 -1.18
C ARG A 275 -14.48 18.08 -2.61
N ALA A 276 -13.67 17.11 -3.03
CA ALA A 276 -13.16 17.04 -4.40
C ALA A 276 -12.95 15.60 -4.87
N LEU A 277 -13.06 15.43 -6.19
CA LEU A 277 -12.70 14.20 -6.91
C LEU A 277 -11.48 14.48 -7.80
N SER A 278 -10.63 13.47 -8.04
CA SER A 278 -9.67 13.52 -9.15
C SER A 278 -9.71 12.27 -10.03
N ALA A 279 -9.45 12.44 -11.33
CA ALA A 279 -9.42 11.35 -12.30
C ALA A 279 -8.41 11.60 -13.45
N GLY A 280 -8.05 10.54 -14.16
CA GLY A 280 -7.08 10.59 -15.28
C GLY A 280 -7.65 11.10 -16.62
N GLY A 281 -8.95 11.38 -16.71
CA GLY A 281 -9.63 11.86 -17.94
C GLY A 281 -10.27 10.77 -18.81
N GLY A 282 -9.86 9.50 -18.70
CA GLY A 282 -10.37 8.41 -19.56
C GLY A 282 -11.84 7.99 -19.36
N HIS A 283 -12.54 8.51 -18.35
CA HIS A 283 -13.90 8.13 -17.96
C HIS A 283 -14.73 9.38 -17.56
N LEU A 284 -14.89 10.34 -18.48
CA LEU A 284 -15.52 11.64 -18.20
C LEU A 284 -17.00 11.52 -17.80
N GLU A 285 -17.75 10.63 -18.45
CA GLU A 285 -19.16 10.37 -18.15
C GLU A 285 -19.37 9.99 -16.68
N LEU A 286 -18.62 8.99 -16.18
CA LEU A 286 -18.66 8.56 -14.79
C LEU A 286 -18.16 9.66 -13.83
N LEU A 287 -17.17 10.45 -14.23
CA LEU A 287 -16.67 11.55 -13.40
C LEU A 287 -17.73 12.64 -13.20
N ALA A 288 -18.51 12.97 -14.25
CA ALA A 288 -19.60 13.93 -14.17
C ALA A 288 -20.76 13.41 -13.31
N GLU A 289 -21.15 12.14 -13.48
CA GLU A 289 -22.15 11.45 -12.66
C GLU A 289 -21.77 11.49 -11.16
N GLN A 290 -20.53 11.11 -10.83
CA GLN A 290 -20.00 11.17 -9.46
C GLN A 290 -20.00 12.62 -8.91
N ALA A 291 -19.52 13.58 -9.70
CA ALA A 291 -19.39 14.96 -9.24
C ALA A 291 -20.73 15.61 -8.88
N VAL A 292 -21.78 15.36 -9.69
CA VAL A 292 -23.13 15.89 -9.45
C VAL A 292 -23.86 15.10 -8.35
N THR A 293 -23.69 13.78 -8.30
CA THR A 293 -24.33 12.90 -7.30
C THR A 293 -23.86 13.21 -5.87
N HIS A 294 -22.56 13.45 -5.67
CA HIS A 294 -21.99 13.72 -4.34
C HIS A 294 -21.84 15.23 -4.02
N ASP A 295 -22.39 16.10 -4.86
CA ASP A 295 -22.39 17.58 -4.72
C ASP A 295 -21.00 18.19 -4.42
N VAL A 296 -20.00 17.78 -5.22
CA VAL A 296 -18.59 18.10 -4.95
C VAL A 296 -18.25 19.52 -5.36
N GLU A 297 -17.32 20.16 -4.66
CA GLU A 297 -16.93 21.56 -4.95
C GLU A 297 -15.92 21.64 -6.10
N VAL A 298 -15.02 20.66 -6.21
CA VAL A 298 -13.92 20.67 -7.19
C VAL A 298 -13.76 19.31 -7.88
N VAL A 299 -13.53 19.33 -9.19
CA VAL A 299 -13.16 18.17 -10.01
C VAL A 299 -11.79 18.42 -10.64
N ALA A 300 -10.82 17.57 -10.32
CA ALA A 300 -9.47 17.60 -10.86
C ALA A 300 -9.28 16.56 -11.97
N VAL A 301 -8.81 16.98 -13.16
CA VAL A 301 -8.53 16.06 -14.27
C VAL A 301 -7.10 16.22 -14.78
N ALA A 302 -6.38 15.10 -14.87
CA ALA A 302 -4.98 15.10 -15.29
C ALA A 302 -4.77 15.51 -16.77
N ASP A 303 -5.73 15.20 -17.63
CA ASP A 303 -5.79 15.63 -19.03
C ASP A 303 -6.35 17.05 -19.15
N ASP A 304 -5.52 17.99 -19.61
CA ASP A 304 -5.86 19.40 -19.85
C ASP A 304 -6.24 19.71 -21.31
N ALA A 305 -6.38 18.69 -22.17
CA ALA A 305 -6.77 18.90 -23.56
C ALA A 305 -8.10 19.69 -23.66
N PRO A 306 -8.18 20.78 -24.44
CA PRO A 306 -9.37 21.62 -24.52
C PRO A 306 -10.65 20.87 -24.90
N ALA A 307 -10.54 19.78 -25.67
CA ALA A 307 -11.67 18.91 -26.01
C ALA A 307 -12.19 18.14 -24.79
N THR A 308 -11.31 17.53 -23.99
CA THR A 308 -11.63 16.84 -22.73
C THR A 308 -12.29 17.81 -21.75
N LEU A 309 -11.74 19.01 -21.59
CA LEU A 309 -12.28 20.02 -20.68
C LEU A 309 -13.58 20.66 -21.17
N ALA A 310 -13.84 20.69 -22.49
CA ALA A 310 -15.16 21.07 -23.02
C ALA A 310 -16.19 19.97 -22.75
N ARG A 311 -15.86 18.73 -23.14
CA ARG A 311 -16.72 17.55 -22.97
C ARG A 311 -17.13 17.31 -21.52
N LEU A 312 -16.22 17.48 -20.57
CA LEU A 312 -16.53 17.35 -19.14
C LEU A 312 -17.54 18.40 -18.66
N ARG A 313 -17.48 19.64 -19.17
CA ARG A 313 -18.44 20.70 -18.82
C ARG A 313 -19.82 20.42 -19.39
N GLU A 314 -19.90 19.89 -20.61
CA GLU A 314 -21.16 19.42 -21.21
C GLU A 314 -21.79 18.32 -20.35
N LEU A 315 -21.01 17.29 -19.99
CA LEU A 315 -21.47 16.17 -19.17
C LEU A 315 -21.97 16.60 -17.79
N ILE A 316 -21.24 17.50 -17.12
CA ILE A 316 -21.65 18.06 -15.83
C ILE A 316 -22.96 18.86 -15.96
N ALA A 317 -23.14 19.64 -17.05
CA ALA A 317 -24.37 20.37 -17.29
C ALA A 317 -25.56 19.43 -17.59
N ASP A 318 -25.32 18.36 -18.33
CA ASP A 318 -26.27 17.28 -18.62
C ASP A 318 -26.73 16.58 -17.32
N GLU A 319 -25.80 16.20 -16.43
CA GLU A 319 -26.14 15.55 -15.16
C GLU A 319 -26.83 16.49 -14.18
N LEU A 320 -26.43 17.77 -14.11
CA LEU A 320 -27.18 18.78 -13.36
C LEU A 320 -28.62 18.90 -13.87
N ALA A 321 -28.82 18.92 -15.20
CA ALA A 321 -30.15 18.97 -15.80
C ALA A 321 -30.98 17.71 -15.51
N ARG A 322 -30.36 16.52 -15.51
CA ARG A 322 -30.99 15.24 -15.10
C ARG A 322 -31.40 15.27 -13.62
N ALA A 323 -30.58 15.85 -12.75
CA ALA A 323 -30.87 16.09 -11.34
C ALA A 323 -31.86 17.24 -11.07
N GLY A 324 -32.38 17.92 -12.11
CA GLY A 324 -33.29 19.06 -11.99
C GLY A 324 -32.63 20.36 -11.50
N ARG A 325 -31.30 20.40 -11.42
CA ARG A 325 -30.46 21.53 -10.99
C ARG A 325 -30.11 22.42 -12.19
N ARG A 326 -29.72 23.68 -11.92
CA ARG A 326 -29.20 24.62 -12.93
C ARG A 326 -27.90 25.32 -12.51
N ASP A 327 -27.42 24.98 -11.32
CA ASP A 327 -26.40 25.65 -10.55
C ASP A 327 -25.71 24.65 -9.58
N GLY A 328 -24.57 25.06 -9.04
CA GLY A 328 -23.66 24.17 -8.31
C GLY A 328 -22.93 23.18 -9.23
N ALA A 329 -22.44 23.65 -10.38
CA ALA A 329 -21.39 22.94 -11.11
C ALA A 329 -20.05 23.11 -10.36
N PRO A 330 -19.24 22.04 -10.20
CA PRO A 330 -17.94 22.12 -9.55
C PRO A 330 -16.96 23.00 -10.33
N GLU A 331 -15.97 23.54 -9.62
CA GLU A 331 -14.77 24.08 -10.25
C GLU A 331 -13.98 22.95 -10.92
N ILE A 332 -13.43 23.20 -12.13
CA ILE A 332 -12.64 22.20 -12.86
C ILE A 332 -11.19 22.65 -12.89
N VAL A 333 -10.35 21.94 -12.13
CA VAL A 333 -8.89 22.09 -12.13
C VAL A 333 -8.31 21.06 -13.11
N ALA A 334 -7.34 21.47 -13.93
CA ALA A 334 -6.87 20.68 -15.07
C ALA A 334 -5.33 20.56 -15.13
N GLY A 335 -4.85 19.46 -15.70
CA GLY A 335 -3.44 19.20 -15.97
C GLY A 335 -2.76 18.31 -14.92
N PRO A 336 -1.48 17.96 -15.12
CA PRO A 336 -0.80 16.95 -14.32
C PRO A 336 -0.72 17.26 -12.82
N ALA A 337 -0.74 18.54 -12.43
CA ALA A 337 -0.72 18.98 -11.04
C ALA A 337 -2.10 18.99 -10.36
N ALA A 338 -3.21 18.84 -11.10
CA ALA A 338 -4.57 19.03 -10.56
C ALA A 338 -4.89 18.09 -9.38
N ALA A 339 -4.43 16.83 -9.45
CA ALA A 339 -4.58 15.88 -8.34
C ALA A 339 -3.75 16.28 -7.10
N THR A 340 -2.57 16.88 -7.30
CA THR A 340 -1.70 17.39 -6.23
C THR A 340 -2.31 18.61 -5.54
N GLU A 341 -2.97 19.48 -6.30
CA GLU A 341 -3.66 20.66 -5.81
C GLU A 341 -4.85 20.29 -4.90
N VAL A 342 -5.79 19.46 -5.39
CA VAL A 342 -6.95 19.05 -4.57
C VAL A 342 -6.54 18.20 -3.37
N ALA A 343 -5.48 17.39 -3.45
CA ALA A 343 -4.93 16.67 -2.31
C ALA A 343 -4.41 17.60 -1.20
N GLY A 344 -3.89 18.78 -1.56
CA GLY A 344 -3.45 19.80 -0.61
C GLY A 344 -4.57 20.67 -0.02
N SER A 345 -5.79 20.62 -0.59
CA SER A 345 -6.88 21.57 -0.27
C SER A 345 -7.50 21.44 1.12
N LEU A 346 -7.51 20.23 1.71
CA LEU A 346 -8.13 20.00 3.02
C LEU A 346 -7.27 20.57 4.15
N THR A 347 -7.78 21.60 4.82
CA THR A 347 -7.23 22.07 6.10
C THR A 347 -7.97 21.38 7.26
N PRO A 348 -7.30 20.56 8.09
CA PRO A 348 -7.91 20.01 9.30
C PRO A 348 -8.35 21.09 10.27
N ALA A 349 -9.39 20.82 11.07
CA ALA A 349 -9.68 21.63 12.24
C ALA A 349 -8.48 21.60 13.23
N PRO A 350 -8.17 22.71 13.95
CA PRO A 350 -7.08 22.73 14.92
C PRO A 350 -7.20 21.65 16.00
N ASP A 351 -6.06 21.09 16.42
CA ASP A 351 -5.98 20.08 17.47
C ASP A 351 -6.33 20.67 18.85
N GLY A 352 -7.62 20.63 19.21
CA GLY A 352 -8.11 21.06 20.54
C GLY A 352 -9.54 20.64 20.86
N ASP A 353 -10.48 20.94 19.96
CA ASP A 353 -11.93 20.95 20.28
C ASP A 353 -12.65 19.62 20.05
N GLY A 354 -12.14 18.77 19.14
CA GLY A 354 -12.80 17.54 18.68
C GLY A 354 -14.13 17.74 17.92
N GLN A 355 -14.54 18.99 17.68
CA GLN A 355 -15.87 19.36 17.17
C GLN A 355 -15.91 19.74 15.68
N GLY A 356 -14.76 19.96 15.04
CA GLY A 356 -14.65 20.15 13.59
C GLY A 356 -14.68 18.84 12.81
N PRO A 357 -14.97 18.86 11.49
CA PRO A 357 -14.95 17.66 10.68
C PRO A 357 -13.53 17.09 10.56
N ARG A 358 -13.42 15.75 10.47
CA ARG A 358 -12.14 15.08 10.18
C ARG A 358 -11.77 15.30 8.71
N ALA A 359 -10.50 15.61 8.42
CA ALA A 359 -9.99 15.68 7.06
C ALA A 359 -9.32 14.36 6.65
N VAL A 360 -9.76 13.76 5.53
CA VAL A 360 -9.18 12.55 4.93
C VAL A 360 -8.94 12.75 3.43
N VAL A 361 -7.75 12.40 2.95
CA VAL A 361 -7.48 12.24 1.52
C VAL A 361 -7.31 10.74 1.25
N LEU A 362 -8.17 10.17 0.40
CA LEU A 362 -8.03 8.79 -0.06
C LEU A 362 -7.29 8.78 -1.39
N ASN A 363 -6.05 8.29 -1.39
CA ASN A 363 -5.25 8.14 -2.60
C ASN A 363 -5.43 6.75 -3.23
N GLY A 364 -6.30 6.67 -4.23
CA GLY A 364 -6.55 5.51 -5.08
C GLY A 364 -6.01 5.63 -6.51
N ILE A 365 -5.06 6.55 -6.76
CA ILE A 365 -4.32 6.63 -8.03
C ILE A 365 -3.47 5.35 -8.21
N THR A 366 -3.21 4.95 -9.46
CA THR A 366 -2.35 3.78 -9.78
C THR A 366 -0.96 4.23 -10.25
N GLY A 367 0.09 3.49 -9.91
CA GLY A 367 1.47 3.81 -10.30
C GLY A 367 2.10 4.97 -9.52
N SER A 368 3.35 5.31 -9.85
CA SER A 368 4.15 6.29 -9.09
C SER A 368 3.66 7.75 -9.21
N VAL A 369 2.83 8.08 -10.19
CA VAL A 369 2.25 9.43 -10.38
C VAL A 369 1.39 9.90 -9.20
N GLY A 370 0.95 9.00 -8.32
CA GLY A 370 0.27 9.35 -7.07
C GLY A 370 1.19 9.94 -5.98
N LEU A 371 2.52 9.96 -6.17
CA LEU A 371 3.48 10.42 -5.15
C LEU A 371 3.29 11.90 -4.81
N GLU A 372 3.23 12.80 -5.79
CA GLU A 372 3.05 14.23 -5.50
C GLU A 372 1.75 14.54 -4.72
N PRO A 373 0.58 13.97 -5.12
CA PRO A 373 -0.64 14.03 -4.30
C PRO A 373 -0.47 13.44 -2.89
N THR A 374 0.21 12.29 -2.74
CA THR A 374 0.55 11.71 -1.43
C THR A 374 1.33 12.70 -0.55
N LEU A 375 2.35 13.38 -1.10
CA LEU A 375 3.13 14.36 -0.37
C LEU A 375 2.33 15.64 -0.06
N ALA A 376 1.40 16.06 -0.94
CA ALA A 376 0.52 17.20 -0.70
C ALA A 376 -0.50 16.94 0.43
N ALA A 377 -1.15 15.77 0.40
CA ALA A 377 -2.08 15.31 1.44
C ALA A 377 -1.42 15.20 2.83
N LEU A 378 -0.14 14.81 2.88
CA LEU A 378 0.59 14.82 4.15
C LEU A 378 0.93 16.24 4.60
N ARG A 379 1.40 17.11 3.70
CA ARG A 379 1.74 18.50 4.03
C ARG A 379 0.57 19.33 4.53
N SER A 380 -0.66 19.07 4.08
CA SER A 380 -1.88 19.76 4.57
C SER A 380 -2.30 19.36 5.99
N GLY A 381 -1.76 18.26 6.53
CA GLY A 381 -2.10 17.74 7.86
C GLY A 381 -3.31 16.77 7.87
N ALA A 382 -3.98 16.61 6.72
CA ALA A 382 -5.06 15.66 6.54
C ALA A 382 -4.59 14.21 6.81
N THR A 383 -5.52 13.33 7.16
CA THR A 383 -5.22 11.89 7.27
C THR A 383 -5.11 11.31 5.87
N LEU A 384 -3.96 10.74 5.53
CA LEU A 384 -3.76 10.05 4.26
C LEU A 384 -4.26 8.61 4.39
N ALA A 385 -5.38 8.31 3.77
CA ALA A 385 -5.81 6.94 3.51
C ALA A 385 -5.13 6.48 2.21
N LEU A 386 -4.16 5.56 2.29
CA LEU A 386 -3.28 5.20 1.19
C LEU A 386 -3.62 3.83 0.61
N ALA A 387 -4.12 3.80 -0.64
CA ALA A 387 -4.28 2.57 -1.43
C ALA A 387 -3.22 2.44 -2.55
N ASN A 388 -2.67 3.57 -3.00
CA ASN A 388 -1.57 3.65 -3.96
C ASN A 388 -0.23 3.22 -3.33
N LYS A 389 0.01 1.91 -3.24
CA LYS A 389 1.25 1.34 -2.70
C LYS A 389 2.51 1.88 -3.39
N GLU A 390 2.43 2.15 -4.69
CA GLU A 390 3.54 2.64 -5.51
C GLU A 390 4.07 4.00 -5.00
N SER A 391 3.22 4.90 -4.49
CA SER A 391 3.67 6.14 -3.81
C SER A 391 4.67 5.85 -2.70
N LEU A 392 4.37 4.87 -1.83
CA LEU A 392 5.24 4.56 -0.71
C LEU A 392 6.47 3.76 -1.15
N VAL A 393 6.31 2.83 -2.10
CA VAL A 393 7.43 2.06 -2.65
C VAL A 393 8.46 2.99 -3.28
N VAL A 394 8.09 3.86 -4.23
CA VAL A 394 9.08 4.71 -4.92
C VAL A 394 9.55 5.90 -4.07
N GLY A 395 8.69 6.40 -3.19
CA GLY A 395 8.88 7.67 -2.48
C GLY A 395 9.04 7.57 -0.96
N GLY A 396 9.21 6.37 -0.38
CA GLY A 396 9.08 6.14 1.07
C GLY A 396 9.87 7.08 1.99
N ALA A 397 11.07 7.50 1.59
CA ALA A 397 11.85 8.50 2.32
C ALA A 397 11.18 9.89 2.31
N LEU A 398 10.64 10.32 1.16
CA LEU A 398 9.91 11.58 0.99
C LEU A 398 8.57 11.56 1.73
N VAL A 399 7.85 10.43 1.69
CA VAL A 399 6.59 10.24 2.42
C VAL A 399 6.82 10.38 3.93
N ARG A 400 7.89 9.73 4.47
CA ARG A 400 8.31 9.87 5.88
C ARG A 400 8.71 11.30 6.25
N GLN A 401 9.25 12.09 5.31
CA GLN A 401 9.61 13.50 5.52
C GLN A 401 8.42 14.46 5.41
N ALA A 402 7.41 14.15 4.60
CA ALA A 402 6.21 14.98 4.42
C ALA A 402 5.21 14.85 5.57
N GLN A 403 5.24 13.73 6.31
CA GLN A 403 4.38 13.48 7.46
C GLN A 403 4.55 14.55 8.55
N ARG A 404 3.43 15.13 8.99
CA ARG A 404 3.36 16.28 9.91
C ARG A 404 3.07 15.88 11.36
N ARG A 405 2.43 14.73 11.58
CA ARG A 405 2.12 14.17 12.91
C ARG A 405 2.19 12.63 12.92
N PRO A 406 2.41 11.98 14.07
CA PRO A 406 2.22 10.53 14.22
C PRO A 406 0.82 10.07 13.76
N GLY A 407 0.72 8.83 13.28
CA GLY A 407 -0.55 8.22 12.85
C GLY A 407 -1.31 9.00 11.78
N GLN A 408 -0.60 9.64 10.85
CA GLN A 408 -1.21 10.40 9.74
C GLN A 408 -1.46 9.53 8.50
N VAL A 409 -0.65 8.48 8.30
CA VAL A 409 -0.83 7.48 7.23
C VAL A 409 -1.70 6.34 7.75
N VAL A 410 -2.73 5.96 6.98
CA VAL A 410 -3.61 4.83 7.23
C VAL A 410 -3.62 3.93 5.99
N PRO A 411 -3.20 2.65 6.08
CA PRO A 411 -3.20 1.75 4.94
C PRO A 411 -4.62 1.31 4.54
N VAL A 412 -4.86 1.33 3.23
CA VAL A 412 -6.09 0.85 2.57
C VAL A 412 -5.83 -0.38 1.70
N ASP A 413 -4.57 -0.71 1.39
CA ASP A 413 -4.25 -2.04 0.86
C ASP A 413 -4.62 -3.13 1.88
N SER A 414 -5.13 -4.27 1.40
CA SER A 414 -5.90 -5.21 2.23
C SER A 414 -5.04 -5.82 3.34
N GLU A 415 -3.83 -6.22 2.96
CA GLU A 415 -2.78 -6.80 3.78
C GLU A 415 -2.31 -5.84 4.89
N HIS A 416 -2.06 -4.57 4.55
CA HIS A 416 -1.52 -3.59 5.48
C HIS A 416 -2.59 -3.00 6.38
N SER A 417 -3.83 -2.91 5.89
CA SER A 417 -5.00 -2.62 6.73
C SER A 417 -5.26 -3.75 7.74
N ALA A 418 -5.01 -5.00 7.35
CA ALA A 418 -5.04 -6.16 8.24
C ALA A 418 -3.90 -6.13 9.28
N ILE A 419 -2.67 -5.81 8.87
CA ILE A 419 -1.52 -5.62 9.78
C ILE A 419 -1.80 -4.48 10.76
N ALA A 420 -2.25 -3.31 10.31
CA ALA A 420 -2.58 -2.17 11.17
C ALA A 420 -3.68 -2.51 12.20
N GLN A 421 -4.67 -3.33 11.83
CA GLN A 421 -5.67 -3.85 12.76
C GLN A 421 -5.08 -4.84 13.78
N ALA A 422 -4.18 -5.74 13.36
CA ALA A 422 -3.52 -6.71 14.23
C ALA A 422 -2.54 -6.05 15.21
N LEU A 423 -1.77 -5.04 14.76
CA LEU A 423 -0.82 -4.27 15.59
C LEU A 423 -1.49 -3.64 16.82
N ARG A 424 -2.78 -3.26 16.73
CA ARG A 424 -3.55 -2.68 17.86
C ARG A 424 -3.83 -3.65 19.02
N SER A 425 -3.44 -4.92 18.90
CA SER A 425 -3.56 -5.91 19.99
C SER A 425 -2.38 -5.91 20.97
N GLY A 426 -1.24 -5.30 20.59
CA GLY A 426 -0.03 -5.19 21.42
C GLY A 426 0.62 -3.82 21.27
N ARG A 427 1.87 -3.68 21.72
CA ARG A 427 2.60 -2.39 21.67
C ARG A 427 3.51 -2.30 20.44
N HIS A 428 3.24 -1.33 19.57
CA HIS A 428 4.07 -1.03 18.42
C HIS A 428 4.14 0.50 18.22
N GLU A 429 5.15 1.11 18.82
CA GLU A 429 5.37 2.56 18.91
C GLU A 429 6.43 3.00 17.87
N LYS A 430 6.18 2.58 16.62
CA LYS A 430 7.08 2.59 15.45
C LYS A 430 6.28 2.87 14.16
N GLY A 431 6.99 3.16 13.07
CA GLY A 431 6.38 3.30 11.74
C GLY A 431 5.61 4.60 11.51
N MET A 432 5.14 4.79 10.27
CA MET A 432 4.36 5.96 9.85
C MET A 432 2.92 5.92 10.38
N THR A 433 2.39 4.71 10.59
CA THR A 433 0.98 4.46 10.97
C THR A 433 0.72 4.55 12.47
N SER A 434 1.75 4.52 13.32
CA SER A 434 1.55 4.53 14.78
C SER A 434 1.30 5.95 15.31
N PRO A 435 0.29 6.16 16.18
CA PRO A 435 0.01 7.47 16.78
C PRO A 435 1.03 7.85 17.88
N VAL A 436 1.96 6.95 18.24
CA VAL A 436 2.99 7.16 19.26
C VAL A 436 4.29 6.59 18.73
N VAL A 437 5.36 7.40 18.66
CA VAL A 437 6.66 6.98 18.11
C VAL A 437 7.74 7.11 19.18
N THR A 438 8.07 5.99 19.82
CA THR A 438 9.13 5.88 20.83
C THR A 438 10.25 4.93 20.42
N GLY A 439 10.06 4.17 19.34
CA GLY A 439 10.94 3.08 18.90
C GLY A 439 10.67 1.73 19.60
N ARG A 440 9.75 1.67 20.56
CA ARG A 440 9.39 0.41 21.27
C ARG A 440 8.49 -0.48 20.41
N SER A 441 8.72 -1.78 20.47
CA SER A 441 7.89 -2.79 19.80
C SER A 441 7.85 -4.08 20.61
N GLU A 442 6.72 -4.76 20.59
CA GLU A 442 6.51 -6.14 21.05
C GLU A 442 6.37 -7.12 19.86
N VAL A 443 6.36 -6.59 18.63
CA VAL A 443 6.25 -7.37 17.38
C VAL A 443 7.55 -8.13 17.12
N SER A 444 7.43 -9.45 16.99
CA SER A 444 8.45 -10.35 16.46
C SER A 444 8.53 -10.25 14.94
N ARG A 445 7.40 -10.47 14.24
CA ARG A 445 7.32 -10.54 12.78
C ARG A 445 6.00 -10.05 12.23
N ILE A 446 6.01 -9.67 10.96
CA ILE A 446 4.80 -9.55 10.13
C ILE A 446 4.67 -10.80 9.27
N ILE A 447 3.46 -11.37 9.19
CA ILE A 447 3.16 -12.49 8.30
C ILE A 447 2.24 -11.98 7.18
N LEU A 448 2.84 -11.71 6.02
CA LEU A 448 2.21 -11.13 4.85
C LEU A 448 1.62 -12.25 3.98
N THR A 449 0.30 -12.42 4.02
CA THR A 449 -0.39 -13.46 3.23
C THR A 449 -0.47 -13.10 1.75
N ALA A 450 -0.52 -14.10 0.87
CA ALA A 450 -0.65 -13.96 -0.58
C ALA A 450 -1.60 -15.00 -1.16
N SER A 451 -2.38 -14.67 -2.21
CA SER A 451 -3.21 -15.67 -2.91
C SER A 451 -2.39 -16.79 -3.58
N GLY A 452 -1.16 -16.47 -3.98
CA GLY A 452 -0.27 -17.33 -4.77
C GLY A 452 -0.43 -17.19 -6.28
N GLY A 453 -1.37 -16.36 -6.75
CA GLY A 453 -1.62 -16.11 -8.18
C GLY A 453 -2.16 -17.32 -8.96
N PRO A 454 -2.43 -17.16 -10.27
CA PRO A 454 -2.91 -18.25 -11.13
C PRO A 454 -1.91 -19.40 -11.33
N PHE A 455 -0.62 -19.19 -11.05
CA PHE A 455 0.45 -20.17 -11.30
C PHE A 455 0.99 -20.86 -10.04
N ARG A 456 0.26 -20.76 -8.93
CA ARG A 456 0.57 -21.43 -7.66
C ARG A 456 0.88 -22.92 -7.86
N GLY A 457 2.12 -23.34 -7.58
CA GLY A 457 2.57 -24.72 -7.72
C GLY A 457 2.92 -25.18 -9.15
N TRP A 458 3.06 -24.26 -10.12
CA TRP A 458 3.61 -24.57 -11.44
C TRP A 458 5.15 -24.73 -11.38
N SER A 459 5.72 -25.55 -12.26
CA SER A 459 7.19 -25.62 -12.42
C SER A 459 7.72 -24.43 -13.22
N ARG A 460 9.02 -24.13 -13.07
CA ARG A 460 9.68 -23.06 -13.83
C ARG A 460 9.58 -23.26 -15.35
N ASP A 461 9.65 -24.49 -15.84
CA ASP A 461 9.50 -24.80 -17.27
C ASP A 461 8.09 -24.43 -17.77
N ARG A 462 7.06 -24.73 -16.97
CA ARG A 462 5.67 -24.36 -17.24
C ARG A 462 5.43 -22.85 -17.23
N LEU A 463 6.24 -22.07 -16.52
CA LEU A 463 6.21 -20.60 -16.54
C LEU A 463 6.86 -20.00 -17.80
N ALA A 464 7.71 -20.75 -18.52
CA ALA A 464 8.33 -20.26 -19.75
C ALA A 464 7.32 -20.10 -20.91
N GLU A 465 6.25 -20.88 -20.89
CA GLU A 465 5.18 -20.92 -21.91
C GLU A 465 3.99 -20.00 -21.59
N VAL A 466 4.04 -19.24 -20.49
CA VAL A 466 2.91 -18.40 -20.02
C VAL A 466 2.63 -17.25 -20.99
N THR A 467 1.36 -17.15 -21.38
CA THR A 467 0.82 -16.09 -22.25
C THR A 467 0.09 -14.99 -21.46
N PRO A 468 -0.06 -13.77 -22.01
CA PRO A 468 -0.82 -12.69 -21.36
C PRO A 468 -2.24 -13.10 -20.93
N GLY A 469 -2.98 -13.82 -21.78
CA GLY A 469 -4.33 -14.27 -21.47
C GLY A 469 -4.41 -15.24 -20.28
N GLN A 470 -3.38 -16.07 -20.06
CA GLN A 470 -3.30 -16.94 -18.89
C GLN A 470 -2.94 -16.16 -17.62
N ALA A 471 -2.03 -15.18 -17.73
CA ALA A 471 -1.62 -14.36 -16.59
C ALA A 471 -2.72 -13.38 -16.12
N LEU A 472 -3.59 -12.94 -17.04
CA LEU A 472 -4.75 -12.09 -16.75
C LEU A 472 -5.93 -12.86 -16.11
N ALA A 473 -5.92 -14.20 -16.11
CA ALA A 473 -6.99 -15.03 -15.55
C ALA A 473 -6.84 -15.24 -14.04
N HIS A 474 -6.97 -14.17 -13.25
CA HIS A 474 -6.79 -14.21 -11.79
C HIS A 474 -7.93 -14.94 -11.05
N PRO A 475 -7.65 -15.87 -10.11
CA PRO A 475 -8.67 -16.76 -9.55
C PRO A 475 -9.57 -16.15 -8.45
N THR A 476 -9.19 -15.02 -7.84
CA THR A 476 -9.83 -14.53 -6.60
C THR A 476 -10.32 -13.07 -6.65
N TRP A 477 -9.80 -12.28 -7.59
CA TRP A 477 -9.94 -10.82 -7.59
C TRP A 477 -10.10 -10.32 -9.03
N SER A 478 -10.98 -9.34 -9.25
CA SER A 478 -11.06 -8.56 -10.49
C SER A 478 -10.22 -7.29 -10.33
N MET A 479 -9.19 -7.11 -11.16
CA MET A 479 -8.18 -6.06 -11.00
C MET A 479 -7.70 -5.55 -12.36
N GLY A 480 -7.14 -4.34 -12.40
CA GLY A 480 -6.51 -3.81 -13.61
C GLY A 480 -5.34 -4.69 -14.11
N PRO A 481 -4.98 -4.63 -15.41
CA PRO A 481 -4.04 -5.57 -16.02
C PRO A 481 -2.67 -5.56 -15.35
N VAL A 482 -2.12 -4.40 -15.00
CA VAL A 482 -0.79 -4.28 -14.35
C VAL A 482 -0.77 -5.00 -13.00
N VAL A 483 -1.74 -4.74 -12.12
CA VAL A 483 -1.87 -5.40 -10.81
C VAL A 483 -2.07 -6.91 -10.98
N THR A 484 -2.82 -7.33 -12.01
CA THR A 484 -3.03 -8.75 -12.31
C THR A 484 -1.76 -9.46 -12.75
N ILE A 485 -0.96 -8.88 -13.66
CA ILE A 485 0.35 -9.44 -14.02
C ILE A 485 1.28 -9.47 -12.80
N ASN A 486 1.33 -8.39 -12.01
CA ASN A 486 2.12 -8.31 -10.79
C ASN A 486 1.71 -9.35 -9.73
N SER A 487 0.41 -9.69 -9.64
CA SER A 487 -0.09 -10.78 -8.79
C SER A 487 0.41 -12.14 -9.31
N SER A 488 0.37 -12.36 -10.63
CA SER A 488 0.85 -13.62 -11.23
C SER A 488 2.35 -13.87 -11.00
N THR A 489 3.19 -12.82 -11.13
CA THR A 489 4.65 -12.90 -10.93
C THR A 489 5.07 -12.80 -9.47
N LEU A 490 4.10 -12.54 -8.57
CA LEU A 490 4.28 -12.14 -7.17
C LEU A 490 5.15 -10.88 -6.96
N VAL A 491 5.38 -10.07 -8.01
CA VAL A 491 5.94 -8.71 -7.86
C VAL A 491 5.02 -7.84 -7.02
N ASN A 492 3.70 -8.01 -7.12
CA ASN A 492 2.74 -7.33 -6.26
C ASN A 492 3.05 -7.58 -4.78
N LYS A 493 3.29 -8.85 -4.41
CA LYS A 493 3.64 -9.24 -3.03
C LYS A 493 5.04 -8.75 -2.61
N GLY A 494 5.94 -8.52 -3.57
CA GLY A 494 7.22 -7.84 -3.34
C GLY A 494 7.07 -6.34 -3.06
N LEU A 495 6.26 -5.62 -3.85
CA LEU A 495 5.93 -4.21 -3.60
C LEU A 495 5.29 -4.03 -2.22
N GLU A 496 4.36 -4.91 -1.87
CA GLU A 496 3.67 -4.92 -0.58
C GLU A 496 4.59 -5.26 0.60
N LEU A 497 5.65 -6.05 0.39
CA LEU A 497 6.68 -6.28 1.41
C LEU A 497 7.49 -5.00 1.68
N ILE A 498 7.85 -4.26 0.63
CA ILE A 498 8.52 -2.96 0.75
C ILE A 498 7.59 -1.95 1.47
N GLU A 499 6.32 -1.93 1.10
CA GLU A 499 5.30 -1.09 1.75
C GLU A 499 5.13 -1.43 3.23
N ALA A 500 5.07 -2.71 3.61
CA ALA A 500 4.97 -3.14 5.00
C ALA A 500 6.23 -2.79 5.82
N HIS A 501 7.41 -2.93 5.22
CA HIS A 501 8.68 -2.47 5.82
C HIS A 501 8.64 -0.96 6.13
N LEU A 502 8.16 -0.15 5.18
CA LEU A 502 8.11 1.31 5.30
C LEU A 502 7.00 1.81 6.24
N LEU A 503 5.78 1.26 6.15
CA LEU A 503 4.64 1.65 7.00
C LEU A 503 4.90 1.36 8.47
N PHE A 504 5.50 0.21 8.78
CA PHE A 504 5.58 -0.34 10.14
C PHE A 504 6.99 -0.34 10.75
N ASP A 505 8.05 0.08 10.01
CA ASP A 505 9.42 0.16 10.54
C ASP A 505 9.90 -1.19 11.15
N VAL A 506 9.49 -2.27 10.47
CA VAL A 506 9.87 -3.68 10.70
C VAL A 506 10.90 -4.07 9.64
N PRO A 507 12.03 -4.73 9.99
CA PRO A 507 13.04 -5.14 9.01
C PRO A 507 12.47 -6.04 7.89
N ALA A 508 12.97 -5.90 6.66
CA ALA A 508 12.44 -6.61 5.48
C ALA A 508 12.67 -8.15 5.54
N GLU A 509 13.61 -8.58 6.38
CA GLU A 509 13.87 -9.96 6.76
C GLU A 509 12.84 -10.54 7.75
N ASP A 510 12.22 -9.71 8.59
CA ASP A 510 11.20 -10.12 9.58
C ASP A 510 9.76 -10.11 9.03
N ILE A 511 9.61 -9.88 7.71
CA ILE A 511 8.35 -9.94 6.98
C ILE A 511 8.25 -11.29 6.26
N VAL A 512 7.56 -12.26 6.84
CA VAL A 512 7.41 -13.61 6.29
C VAL A 512 6.26 -13.64 5.30
N VAL A 513 6.51 -14.02 4.05
CA VAL A 513 5.46 -14.16 3.03
C VAL A 513 4.92 -15.59 3.03
N VAL A 514 3.60 -15.76 3.13
CA VAL A 514 2.94 -17.07 3.14
C VAL A 514 1.79 -17.12 2.14
N VAL A 515 1.60 -18.27 1.49
CA VAL A 515 0.54 -18.46 0.51
C VAL A 515 -0.74 -18.94 1.20
N HIS A 516 -1.78 -18.11 1.17
CA HIS A 516 -3.11 -18.35 1.71
C HIS A 516 -4.16 -18.22 0.58
N PRO A 517 -4.48 -19.31 -0.14
CA PRO A 517 -5.26 -19.25 -1.38
C PRO A 517 -6.75 -18.98 -1.17
N GLN A 518 -7.26 -18.98 0.06
CA GLN A 518 -8.65 -18.59 0.35
C GLN A 518 -8.83 -17.06 0.46
N SER A 519 -7.74 -16.28 0.65
CA SER A 519 -7.79 -14.83 0.87
C SER A 519 -8.80 -14.36 1.95
N VAL A 520 -8.96 -15.15 3.02
CA VAL A 520 -9.85 -14.80 4.15
C VAL A 520 -9.07 -14.24 5.32
N VAL A 521 -7.86 -14.75 5.60
CA VAL A 521 -6.89 -14.08 6.46
C VAL A 521 -6.06 -13.15 5.58
N HIS A 522 -6.20 -11.84 5.79
CA HIS A 522 -5.59 -10.82 4.93
C HIS A 522 -4.16 -10.48 5.33
N SER A 523 -3.77 -10.64 6.60
CA SER A 523 -2.38 -10.75 7.11
C SER A 523 -2.39 -10.95 8.63
N MET A 524 -1.21 -11.18 9.22
CA MET A 524 -1.06 -11.45 10.65
C MET A 524 0.18 -10.75 11.25
N VAL A 525 0.19 -10.58 12.57
CA VAL A 525 1.33 -10.09 13.36
C VAL A 525 1.70 -11.12 14.41
N GLU A 526 2.98 -11.48 14.49
CA GLU A 526 3.58 -12.34 15.51
C GLU A 526 4.25 -11.46 16.58
N PHE A 527 4.02 -11.72 17.86
CA PHE A 527 4.60 -11.00 18.99
C PHE A 527 5.72 -11.81 19.68
N HIS A 528 6.59 -11.15 20.44
CA HIS A 528 7.77 -11.78 21.09
C HIS A 528 7.43 -12.86 22.14
N ASP A 529 6.18 -12.97 22.58
CA ASP A 529 5.67 -14.03 23.45
C ASP A 529 5.22 -15.29 22.68
N GLY A 530 5.24 -15.25 21.35
CA GLY A 530 4.76 -16.31 20.46
C GLY A 530 3.26 -16.24 20.13
N ALA A 531 2.55 -15.19 20.55
CA ALA A 531 1.18 -14.97 20.12
C ALA A 531 1.13 -14.43 18.68
N THR A 532 0.23 -14.98 17.86
CA THR A 532 -0.03 -14.48 16.50
C THR A 532 -1.48 -13.99 16.40
N ILE A 533 -1.65 -12.74 16.00
CA ILE A 533 -2.94 -12.09 15.82
C ILE A 533 -3.19 -11.89 14.32
N ALA A 534 -4.26 -12.53 13.83
CA ALA A 534 -4.71 -12.49 12.45
C ALA A 534 -5.95 -11.58 12.31
N GLN A 535 -6.00 -10.78 11.25
CA GLN A 535 -7.26 -10.19 10.81
C GLN A 535 -7.88 -11.10 9.73
N ALA A 536 -9.19 -11.33 9.82
CA ALA A 536 -9.93 -12.17 8.89
C ALA A 536 -11.27 -11.55 8.50
N SER A 537 -11.62 -11.67 7.22
CA SER A 537 -12.85 -11.17 6.59
C SER A 537 -13.06 -11.86 5.23
N PRO A 538 -14.26 -11.86 4.64
CA PRO A 538 -14.41 -12.16 3.22
C PRO A 538 -13.60 -11.15 2.37
N PRO A 539 -13.04 -11.57 1.22
CA PRO A 539 -12.24 -10.69 0.35
C PRO A 539 -13.10 -9.59 -0.29
N ASP A 540 -13.13 -8.41 0.32
CA ASP A 540 -13.92 -7.24 -0.09
C ASP A 540 -13.17 -5.95 0.30
N MET A 541 -12.77 -5.14 -0.69
CA MET A 541 -11.95 -3.93 -0.47
C MET A 541 -12.72 -2.78 0.20
N ARG A 542 -14.04 -2.86 0.30
CA ARG A 542 -14.83 -1.84 1.02
C ARG A 542 -14.53 -1.84 2.51
N LEU A 543 -14.12 -2.98 3.09
CA LEU A 543 -13.69 -3.05 4.49
C LEU A 543 -12.42 -2.21 4.79
N PRO A 544 -11.27 -2.41 4.12
CA PRO A 544 -10.09 -1.59 4.35
C PRO A 544 -10.27 -0.13 3.86
N ILE A 545 -11.09 0.13 2.82
CA ILE A 545 -11.45 1.51 2.42
C ILE A 545 -12.23 2.22 3.54
N ALA A 546 -13.27 1.59 4.10
CA ALA A 546 -14.03 2.17 5.22
C ALA A 546 -13.18 2.37 6.47
N LEU A 547 -12.20 1.50 6.72
CA LEU A 547 -11.20 1.71 7.78
C LEU A 547 -10.29 2.90 7.48
N GLY A 548 -9.82 3.06 6.23
CA GLY A 548 -9.09 4.26 5.78
C GLY A 548 -9.83 5.55 6.08
N LEU A 549 -11.12 5.60 5.73
CA LEU A 549 -11.98 6.76 5.99
C LEU A 549 -12.25 6.99 7.50
N THR A 550 -12.46 5.92 8.29
CA THR A 550 -12.95 6.04 9.69
C THR A 550 -11.89 5.84 10.79
N TRP A 551 -10.63 5.58 10.45
CA TRP A 551 -9.59 5.22 11.43
C TRP A 551 -9.48 6.19 12.61
N PRO A 552 -9.37 5.70 13.87
CA PRO A 552 -9.28 4.29 14.30
C PRO A 552 -10.62 3.62 14.65
N ALA A 553 -11.75 4.21 14.26
CA ALA A 553 -13.09 3.65 14.48
C ALA A 553 -13.40 2.49 13.52
N ARG A 554 -14.63 1.98 13.57
CA ARG A 554 -15.18 0.99 12.62
C ARG A 554 -16.60 1.40 12.22
N ALA A 555 -16.85 1.57 10.93
CA ALA A 555 -18.21 1.69 10.42
C ALA A 555 -18.97 0.36 10.57
N ALA A 556 -20.30 0.43 10.74
CA ALA A 556 -21.17 -0.74 10.77
C ALA A 556 -21.67 -1.10 9.35
N GLY A 557 -21.99 -2.36 9.12
CA GLY A 557 -22.68 -2.81 7.90
C GLY A 557 -21.86 -2.86 6.60
N VAL A 558 -20.60 -2.43 6.60
CA VAL A 558 -19.74 -2.26 5.40
C VAL A 558 -19.64 -3.53 4.54
N THR A 559 -19.42 -4.70 5.17
CA THR A 559 -19.28 -5.99 4.49
C THR A 559 -19.96 -7.10 5.27
N ALA A 560 -20.24 -8.23 4.60
CA ALA A 560 -20.75 -9.43 5.27
C ALA A 560 -19.67 -10.06 6.17
N PRO A 561 -20.02 -10.54 7.38
CA PRO A 561 -19.08 -11.23 8.25
C PRO A 561 -18.77 -12.66 7.74
N CYS A 562 -17.65 -13.24 8.18
CA CYS A 562 -17.38 -14.66 8.02
C CYS A 562 -18.51 -15.51 8.62
N ARG A 563 -18.88 -16.59 7.93
CA ARG A 563 -19.84 -17.59 8.42
C ARG A 563 -19.15 -18.65 9.28
N TRP A 564 -19.84 -19.03 10.37
CA TRP A 564 -19.35 -19.97 11.39
C TRP A 564 -20.32 -21.12 11.68
N ASP A 565 -21.43 -21.16 10.95
CA ASP A 565 -22.45 -22.20 10.98
C ASP A 565 -22.14 -23.39 10.04
N GLU A 566 -21.11 -23.26 9.21
CA GLU A 566 -20.56 -24.31 8.34
C GLU A 566 -19.05 -24.49 8.58
N ALA A 567 -18.55 -25.73 8.47
CA ALA A 567 -17.14 -26.05 8.71
C ALA A 567 -16.25 -25.55 7.56
N THR A 568 -15.35 -24.61 7.87
CA THR A 568 -14.40 -24.00 6.93
C THR A 568 -12.96 -24.40 7.25
N ALA A 569 -12.10 -24.44 6.23
CA ALA A 569 -10.66 -24.67 6.37
C ALA A 569 -9.88 -23.53 5.69
N TRP A 570 -8.86 -23.02 6.38
CA TRP A 570 -7.90 -22.04 5.88
C TRP A 570 -6.53 -22.73 5.80
N THR A 571 -5.87 -22.63 4.64
CA THR A 571 -4.57 -23.27 4.42
C THR A 571 -3.48 -22.22 4.26
N PHE A 572 -2.28 -22.54 4.75
CA PHE A 572 -1.10 -21.69 4.67
C PHE A 572 0.08 -22.56 4.20
N GLU A 573 0.78 -22.10 3.17
CA GLU A 573 1.93 -22.77 2.58
C GLU A 573 3.12 -21.78 2.50
N PRO A 574 4.38 -22.25 2.58
CA PRO A 574 5.53 -21.40 2.35
C PRO A 574 5.55 -20.91 0.89
N LEU A 575 6.09 -19.71 0.66
CA LEU A 575 6.36 -19.23 -0.69
C LEU A 575 7.58 -19.95 -1.31
N ASP A 576 7.46 -20.36 -2.56
CA ASP A 576 8.57 -20.82 -3.39
C ASP A 576 9.30 -19.62 -4.00
N GLU A 577 10.27 -19.06 -3.27
CA GLU A 577 11.12 -17.95 -3.74
C GLU A 577 12.20 -18.40 -4.78
N GLU A 578 12.31 -19.70 -5.11
CA GLU A 578 13.15 -20.18 -6.23
C GLU A 578 12.41 -20.07 -7.58
N ILE A 579 11.13 -20.43 -7.61
CA ILE A 579 10.26 -20.32 -8.79
C ILE A 579 9.73 -18.88 -8.94
N PHE A 580 9.42 -18.19 -7.84
CA PHE A 580 8.91 -16.81 -7.83
C PHE A 580 9.87 -15.85 -7.10
N PRO A 581 11.03 -15.50 -7.70
CA PRO A 581 12.08 -14.72 -7.05
C PRO A 581 11.75 -13.24 -6.79
N ALA A 582 10.55 -12.76 -7.13
CA ALA A 582 10.17 -11.36 -6.99
C ALA A 582 10.17 -10.86 -5.52
N VAL A 583 9.80 -11.72 -4.56
CA VAL A 583 9.83 -11.38 -3.12
C VAL A 583 11.28 -11.27 -2.62
N ARG A 584 12.16 -12.22 -2.96
CA ARG A 584 13.61 -12.13 -2.72
C ARG A 584 14.20 -10.82 -3.25
N LEU A 585 13.83 -10.46 -4.49
CA LEU A 585 14.31 -9.25 -5.16
C LEU A 585 13.82 -7.97 -4.48
N ALA A 586 12.58 -7.96 -3.98
CA ALA A 586 12.03 -6.85 -3.22
C ALA A 586 12.68 -6.66 -1.84
N ARG A 587 12.99 -7.75 -1.11
CA ARG A 587 13.80 -7.69 0.13
C ARG A 587 15.16 -7.06 -0.14
N HIS A 588 15.82 -7.46 -1.24
CA HIS A 588 17.10 -6.90 -1.64
C HIS A 588 16.99 -5.41 -1.99
N ALA A 589 15.97 -5.00 -2.74
CA ALA A 589 15.73 -3.59 -3.06
C ALA A 589 15.49 -2.73 -1.81
N ALA A 590 14.69 -3.19 -0.84
CA ALA A 590 14.47 -2.49 0.43
C ALA A 590 15.77 -2.29 1.22
N ALA A 591 16.65 -3.30 1.25
CA ALA A 591 17.92 -3.25 1.99
C ALA A 591 19.05 -2.48 1.26
N ALA A 592 18.97 -2.31 -0.06
CA ALA A 592 20.07 -1.77 -0.86
C ALA A 592 20.17 -0.23 -0.80
N SER A 593 19.09 0.50 -1.08
CA SER A 593 19.02 1.95 -0.86
C SER A 593 17.60 2.50 -0.97
N ALA A 594 17.39 3.75 -0.53
CA ALA A 594 16.10 4.44 -0.63
C ALA A 594 15.56 4.64 -2.06
N THR A 595 16.36 4.41 -3.11
CA THR A 595 15.93 4.50 -4.53
C THR A 595 15.88 3.18 -5.28
N HIS A 596 16.38 2.07 -4.72
CA HIS A 596 16.22 0.74 -5.34
C HIS A 596 14.75 0.32 -5.48
N PRO A 597 13.85 0.58 -4.51
CA PRO A 597 12.41 0.37 -4.68
C PRO A 597 11.79 1.13 -5.88
N ALA A 598 12.23 2.37 -6.13
CA ALA A 598 11.79 3.16 -7.29
C ALA A 598 12.24 2.50 -8.62
N VAL A 599 13.48 2.01 -8.67
CA VAL A 599 14.00 1.23 -9.81
C VAL A 599 13.20 -0.04 -10.04
N LEU A 600 12.87 -0.79 -8.97
CA LEU A 600 12.08 -2.02 -9.04
C LEU A 600 10.72 -1.75 -9.67
N ASN A 601 10.00 -0.73 -9.20
CA ASN A 601 8.69 -0.35 -9.75
C ASN A 601 8.78 0.07 -11.21
N ALA A 602 9.65 1.05 -11.52
CA ALA A 602 9.76 1.66 -12.83
C ALA A 602 10.27 0.69 -13.92
N ALA A 603 11.16 -0.24 -13.57
CA ALA A 603 11.57 -1.33 -14.46
C ALA A 603 10.45 -2.35 -14.66
N ASN A 604 9.71 -2.70 -13.59
CA ASN A 604 8.62 -3.66 -13.67
C ASN A 604 7.48 -3.17 -14.55
N GLU A 605 7.09 -1.90 -14.48
CA GLU A 605 6.03 -1.33 -15.35
C GLU A 605 6.35 -1.52 -16.84
N GLN A 606 7.59 -1.24 -17.28
CA GLN A 606 8.00 -1.49 -18.68
C GLN A 606 8.03 -2.98 -19.03
N CYS A 607 8.43 -3.84 -18.09
CA CYS A 607 8.45 -5.28 -18.31
C CYS A 607 7.04 -5.88 -18.43
N VAL A 608 6.08 -5.38 -17.63
CA VAL A 608 4.67 -5.77 -17.71
C VAL A 608 4.06 -5.31 -19.03
N ALA A 609 4.27 -4.06 -19.44
CA ALA A 609 3.82 -3.58 -20.75
C ALA A 609 4.42 -4.40 -21.90
N ALA A 610 5.73 -4.66 -21.87
CA ALA A 610 6.40 -5.47 -22.88
C ALA A 610 5.94 -6.94 -22.90
N PHE A 611 5.51 -7.51 -21.77
CA PHE A 611 4.91 -8.84 -21.74
C PHE A 611 3.49 -8.85 -22.34
N LEU A 612 2.65 -7.86 -21.99
CA LEU A 612 1.31 -7.72 -22.55
C LEU A 612 1.34 -7.51 -24.08
N ASP A 613 2.32 -6.76 -24.58
CA ASP A 613 2.58 -6.56 -26.02
C ASP A 613 3.23 -7.78 -26.72
N GLY A 614 3.55 -8.86 -25.99
CA GLY A 614 4.27 -10.03 -26.53
C GLY A 614 5.75 -9.78 -26.88
N ARG A 615 6.31 -8.61 -26.54
CA ARG A 615 7.71 -8.22 -26.79
C ARG A 615 8.70 -8.89 -25.84
N LEU A 616 8.24 -9.34 -24.66
CA LEU A 616 9.01 -9.98 -23.60
C LEU A 616 8.30 -11.27 -23.15
N PRO A 617 8.98 -12.42 -22.99
CA PRO A 617 8.36 -13.63 -22.43
C PRO A 617 8.13 -13.48 -20.92
N TYR A 618 7.22 -14.27 -20.35
CA TYR A 618 6.82 -14.17 -18.94
C TYR A 618 7.98 -14.20 -17.93
N LEU A 619 8.85 -15.21 -18.01
CA LEU A 619 10.07 -15.29 -17.19
C LEU A 619 11.09 -14.17 -17.47
N GLY A 620 10.90 -13.40 -18.54
CA GLY A 620 11.67 -12.21 -18.84
C GLY A 620 11.38 -11.03 -17.91
N ILE A 621 10.18 -10.96 -17.30
CA ILE A 621 9.76 -9.82 -16.47
C ILE A 621 10.72 -9.63 -15.29
N VAL A 622 10.72 -10.58 -14.34
CA VAL A 622 11.55 -10.47 -13.12
C VAL A 622 13.05 -10.51 -13.44
N ALA A 623 13.43 -11.22 -14.52
CA ALA A 623 14.83 -11.29 -14.95
C ALA A 623 15.37 -9.94 -15.48
N VAL A 624 14.56 -9.15 -16.20
CA VAL A 624 14.96 -7.79 -16.59
C VAL A 624 14.98 -6.87 -15.37
N VAL A 625 14.01 -6.95 -14.47
CA VAL A 625 14.01 -6.14 -13.23
C VAL A 625 15.25 -6.41 -12.38
N GLU A 626 15.70 -7.66 -12.26
CA GLU A 626 16.96 -8.03 -11.59
C GLU A 626 18.21 -7.45 -12.31
N GLU A 627 18.25 -7.45 -13.65
CA GLU A 627 19.32 -6.81 -14.45
C GLU A 627 19.32 -5.27 -14.38
N VAL A 628 18.17 -4.61 -14.15
CA VAL A 628 18.11 -3.16 -13.95
C VAL A 628 18.57 -2.80 -12.54
N LEU A 629 18.08 -3.50 -11.51
CA LEU A 629 18.48 -3.30 -10.12
C LEU A 629 19.98 -3.50 -9.90
N ALA A 630 20.56 -4.57 -10.47
CA ALA A 630 22.00 -4.84 -10.40
C ALA A 630 22.89 -3.82 -11.16
N ALA A 631 22.29 -2.86 -11.87
CA ALA A 631 22.96 -1.80 -12.60
C ALA A 631 22.73 -0.40 -11.99
N HIS A 632 22.12 -0.30 -10.81
CA HIS A 632 21.75 0.96 -10.17
C HIS A 632 22.73 1.37 -9.05
N ASP A 633 23.22 2.60 -9.09
CA ASP A 633 23.99 3.20 -8.00
C ASP A 633 23.02 3.87 -7.00
N GLY A 634 22.87 3.26 -5.83
CA GLY A 634 21.84 3.62 -4.85
C GLY A 634 22.04 4.97 -4.17
N LEU A 635 20.99 5.79 -4.12
CA LEU A 635 20.94 7.02 -3.31
C LEU A 635 20.34 6.72 -1.93
N ALA A 636 20.86 7.38 -0.89
CA ALA A 636 20.46 7.18 0.51
C ALA A 636 19.40 8.18 1.01
N ALA A 637 19.44 9.42 0.52
CA ALA A 637 18.53 10.50 0.90
C ALA A 637 18.11 11.30 -0.34
N PRO A 638 17.28 10.73 -1.23
CA PRO A 638 16.88 11.36 -2.48
C PRO A 638 15.90 12.53 -2.26
N THR A 639 15.96 13.51 -3.15
CA THR A 639 14.87 14.49 -3.37
C THR A 639 13.77 13.90 -4.27
N LEU A 640 12.68 14.65 -4.50
CA LEU A 640 11.67 14.26 -5.48
C LEU A 640 12.25 14.17 -6.90
N ASP A 641 13.06 15.15 -7.30
CA ASP A 641 13.72 15.19 -8.61
C ASP A 641 14.66 13.98 -8.80
N ASP A 642 15.37 13.56 -7.75
CA ASP A 642 16.19 12.34 -7.78
C ASP A 642 15.35 11.08 -8.01
N VAL A 643 14.21 10.92 -7.33
CA VAL A 643 13.31 9.76 -7.53
C VAL A 643 12.79 9.74 -8.96
N LEU A 644 12.31 10.88 -9.47
CA LEU A 644 11.80 11.00 -10.85
C LEU A 644 12.91 10.73 -11.89
N ALA A 645 14.13 11.22 -11.67
CA ALA A 645 15.27 10.96 -12.54
C ALA A 645 15.68 9.47 -12.54
N VAL A 646 15.65 8.82 -11.37
CA VAL A 646 15.94 7.38 -11.21
C VAL A 646 14.87 6.52 -11.89
N GLU A 647 13.58 6.84 -11.73
CA GLU A 647 12.51 6.14 -12.46
C GLU A 647 12.68 6.24 -13.98
N GLN A 648 12.96 7.44 -14.50
CA GLN A 648 13.21 7.62 -15.93
C GLN A 648 14.45 6.87 -16.42
N TRP A 649 15.50 6.79 -15.60
CA TRP A 649 16.69 5.98 -15.91
C TRP A 649 16.34 4.48 -15.93
N ALA A 650 15.59 3.99 -14.94
CA ALA A 650 15.21 2.59 -14.83
C ALA A 650 14.33 2.15 -16.01
N ARG A 651 13.37 3.00 -16.43
CA ARG A 651 12.54 2.79 -17.62
C ARG A 651 13.41 2.64 -18.88
N ARG A 652 14.26 3.63 -19.18
CA ARG A 652 15.20 3.58 -20.34
C ARG A 652 16.13 2.37 -20.29
N ARG A 653 16.59 1.97 -19.10
CA ARG A 653 17.47 0.80 -18.90
C ARG A 653 16.71 -0.51 -19.14
N ALA A 654 15.47 -0.64 -18.67
CA ALA A 654 14.59 -1.76 -18.95
C ALA A 654 14.29 -1.86 -20.45
N ASP A 655 13.89 -0.77 -21.11
CA ASP A 655 13.56 -0.73 -22.53
C ASP A 655 14.72 -1.21 -23.42
N GLY A 656 15.96 -0.79 -23.10
CA GLY A 656 17.16 -1.27 -23.77
C GLY A 656 17.43 -2.78 -23.60
N LEU A 657 17.18 -3.32 -22.41
CA LEU A 657 17.30 -4.76 -22.13
C LEU A 657 16.19 -5.58 -22.81
N ILE A 658 14.96 -5.06 -22.83
CA ILE A 658 13.81 -5.65 -23.51
C ILE A 658 14.11 -5.72 -25.02
N GLY A 659 14.45 -4.61 -25.67
CA GLY A 659 14.76 -4.58 -27.10
C GLY A 659 15.93 -5.50 -27.47
N ALA A 660 16.99 -5.51 -26.66
CA ALA A 660 18.12 -6.43 -26.82
C ALA A 660 17.76 -7.91 -26.58
N ARG A 661 16.63 -8.23 -25.93
CA ARG A 661 16.09 -9.59 -25.82
C ARG A 661 15.21 -9.92 -27.03
N SER A 662 14.24 -9.06 -27.38
CA SER A 662 13.35 -9.27 -28.55
C SER A 662 14.11 -9.47 -29.86
N ALA A 663 15.20 -8.70 -30.08
CA ALA A 663 16.06 -8.84 -31.27
C ALA A 663 16.78 -10.20 -31.36
N ARG A 664 17.05 -10.87 -30.23
CA ARG A 664 17.62 -12.23 -30.20
C ARG A 664 16.57 -13.32 -30.40
N THR A 665 15.30 -13.03 -30.12
CA THR A 665 14.18 -13.94 -30.40
C THR A 665 13.81 -13.92 -31.89
N GLY A 666 13.79 -12.73 -32.52
CA GLY A 666 13.50 -12.58 -33.96
C GLY A 666 14.63 -12.98 -34.93
N GLN A 667 15.70 -13.58 -34.42
CA GLN A 667 16.81 -14.16 -35.20
C GLN A 667 16.88 -15.70 -35.06
N ARG A 668 15.80 -16.32 -34.58
CA ARG A 668 15.64 -17.76 -34.35
C ARG A 668 14.35 -18.28 -34.97
#